data_AF-A0ABD3Q256-F1
#
_entry.id   AF-A0ABD3Q256-F1
#
_cell.length_a   1.000
_cell.length_b   1.000
_cell.length_c   1.000
_cell.angle_alpha   90.00
_cell.angle_beta   90.00
_cell.angle_gamma   90.00
#
_symmetry.space_group_name_H-M   'P 1'
#
loop_
_entity.id
_entity.type
_entity.pdbx_description
1 polymer ?
#
loop_
_entity_poly.entity_id
_entity_poly.type
_entity_poly.pdbx_seq_one_letter_code
_entity_poly.pdbx_strand_id
1 'polypeptide(L)'
;MTSKLIIGIDLGALTTKIMLCNQNEYELVRTSHGSHCLPTAVSFAKGRARMIGEDSSEKSDENTVCMLDRLVDCLDEDSLVAFQRFEYKRENDSVYIPSIDEEYSSTALMAMLLGRIRRNVILTAERLGCTNAEMVFVFAVPPNYSMEARQALSDAAYAASVSSSMCVDSTLAYGRVLQQRKFGDGEQKVMVVEIGHTRTSISLLKIGDNSAVNDDEKKESSDEGVTVLANVNSSIMGAGNIDVCLYNHFLSTHPLLVGSSFHNKSRSAQRLLDGCKKLKHLLSMLPEGKVTVESIGDNESDVNLSANRTDLVQLCEESVTEQLKAMLEQCIEEAGGRQILDDLASVELTGGGSRIPLVQDTILECLGKQDKDFVFSKSLDDTSLALGAAMMGPRTLVSADDSLMQFSVERQEQRKTLQKNEMAMADKDREISAKDGLKNQIESLILELRSARHSKHGSLLPTSKDFTTLLDGTDDWLFSDECNEATLEAMSKKWTEVKSKSECLCADYFNAKTQEAERIEREMEEEAKRAAAERDSEAMLDGHDGEGDHDNRKLPTKRRMEIVVKNKDEGTELFAGGNYKFAAARYSKALTHCSKFFDLSAEDEEEVKKVKLSLHSNMALCYIKLDKHDNALQSCNEALALDSTNAKALFRRASVYHHQRKFDLAIKDLEAAEVLSPGDKAVNKLKRLVDHEMLKQKKKEQAMAKKMFG
;
A
#
# COMPACT_ATOMS: atom_id res chain seq x y z
N MET A 1 27.58 10.45 22.22
CA MET A 1 26.98 9.21 21.67
C MET A 1 26.68 9.47 20.20
N THR A 2 27.09 8.60 19.29
CA THR A 2 26.62 8.63 17.90
C THR A 2 25.09 8.55 17.89
N SER A 3 24.44 9.36 17.05
CA SER A 3 22.98 9.26 16.88
C SER A 3 22.64 7.85 16.39
N LYS A 4 21.64 7.20 16.99
CA LYS A 4 21.18 5.87 16.60
C LYS A 4 19.78 5.97 15.98
N LEU A 5 19.58 5.31 14.85
CA LEU A 5 18.26 5.03 14.30
C LEU A 5 17.84 3.65 14.78
N ILE A 6 16.63 3.56 15.34
CA ILE A 6 16.04 2.29 15.74
C ILE A 6 15.08 1.85 14.65
N ILE A 7 15.24 0.63 14.16
CA ILE A 7 14.41 0.09 13.09
C ILE A 7 13.63 -1.08 13.68
N GLY A 8 12.36 -0.85 14.00
CA GLY A 8 11.45 -1.90 14.42
C GLY A 8 10.98 -2.72 13.22
N ILE A 9 11.10 -4.04 13.30
CA ILE A 9 10.80 -4.95 12.20
C ILE A 9 9.80 -6.00 12.67
N ASP A 10 8.64 -6.02 12.02
CA ASP A 10 7.68 -7.12 12.05
C ASP A 10 7.97 -8.05 10.86
N LEU A 11 8.57 -9.20 11.14
CA LEU A 11 8.89 -10.23 10.14
C LEU A 11 7.73 -11.23 10.01
N GLY A 12 6.71 -10.84 9.23
CA GLY A 12 5.60 -11.74 8.90
C GLY A 12 5.91 -12.71 7.76
N ALA A 13 5.20 -13.84 7.70
CA ALA A 13 5.46 -14.88 6.69
C ALA A 13 5.22 -14.49 5.24
N LEU A 14 4.26 -13.60 4.99
CA LEU A 14 4.00 -13.09 3.64
C LEU A 14 4.59 -11.69 3.44
N THR A 15 4.55 -10.86 4.48
CA THR A 15 4.93 -9.45 4.39
C THR A 15 5.59 -8.97 5.68
N THR A 16 6.65 -8.19 5.50
CA THR A 16 7.41 -7.50 6.53
C THR A 16 7.02 -6.03 6.59
N LYS A 17 6.88 -5.49 7.81
CA LYS A 17 6.64 -4.06 8.08
C LYS A 17 7.80 -3.50 8.89
N ILE A 18 8.14 -2.26 8.60
CA ILE A 18 9.38 -1.65 9.05
C ILE A 18 9.05 -0.24 9.57
N MET A 19 9.36 0.02 10.82
CA MET A 19 9.20 1.32 11.45
C MET A 19 10.59 1.91 11.76
N LEU A 20 10.88 3.08 11.22
CA LEU A 20 12.06 3.85 11.58
C LEU A 20 11.72 4.76 12.75
N CYS A 21 12.54 4.75 13.80
CA CYS A 21 12.45 5.67 14.92
C CYS A 21 13.72 6.53 15.00
N ASN A 22 13.52 7.85 14.98
CA ASN A 22 14.55 8.87 15.18
C ASN A 22 14.12 9.79 16.32
N GLN A 23 14.80 9.75 17.47
CA GLN A 23 14.51 10.62 18.61
C GLN A 23 13.02 10.63 19.05
N ASN A 24 12.37 9.46 19.03
CA ASN A 24 10.94 9.25 19.30
C ASN A 24 9.95 9.73 18.21
N GLU A 25 10.45 10.17 17.06
CA GLU A 25 9.63 10.32 15.85
C GLU A 25 9.63 9.00 15.07
N TYR A 26 8.44 8.52 14.73
CA TYR A 26 8.25 7.24 14.07
C TYR A 26 7.80 7.47 12.62
N GLU A 27 8.52 6.89 11.67
CA GLU A 27 8.18 6.93 10.24
C GLU A 27 8.10 5.52 9.69
N LEU A 28 7.00 5.23 9.01
CA LEU A 28 6.81 3.99 8.29
C LEU A 28 7.73 3.94 7.07
N VAL A 29 8.59 2.93 7.02
CA VAL A 29 9.52 2.75 5.90
C VAL A 29 8.76 2.12 4.74
N ARG A 30 8.78 2.80 3.59
CA ARG A 30 8.11 2.36 2.36
C ARG A 30 9.07 1.65 1.41
N THR A 31 8.52 0.80 0.56
CA THR A 31 9.24 0.19 -0.57
C THR A 31 9.50 1.24 -1.66
N SER A 32 10.31 0.88 -2.66
CA SER A 32 10.58 1.72 -3.82
C SER A 32 9.34 2.08 -4.63
N HIS A 33 8.27 1.28 -4.56
CA HIS A 33 6.99 1.59 -5.21
C HIS A 33 5.96 2.21 -4.25
N GLY A 34 6.36 2.56 -3.03
CA GLY A 34 5.54 3.30 -2.08
C GLY A 34 4.64 2.46 -1.17
N SER A 35 4.69 1.12 -1.29
CA SER A 35 4.01 0.20 -0.37
C SER A 35 4.61 0.26 1.03
N HIS A 36 3.81 0.08 2.07
CA HIS A 36 4.29 -0.09 3.45
C HIS A 36 4.44 -1.57 3.85
N CYS A 37 4.05 -2.49 2.96
CA CYS A 37 4.21 -3.93 3.12
C CYS A 37 5.28 -4.40 2.14
N LEU A 38 6.41 -4.89 2.65
CA LEU A 38 7.45 -5.52 1.84
C LEU A 38 7.21 -7.04 1.82
N PRO A 39 7.01 -7.69 0.67
CA PRO A 39 6.91 -9.15 0.63
C PRO A 39 8.11 -9.85 1.28
N THR A 40 7.87 -10.91 2.04
CA THR A 40 8.91 -11.68 2.75
C THR A 40 9.44 -12.78 1.83
N ALA A 41 10.06 -12.36 0.73
CA ALA A 41 10.46 -13.28 -0.34
C ALA A 41 11.70 -12.80 -1.11
N VAL A 42 12.41 -13.77 -1.68
CA VAL A 42 13.53 -13.58 -2.61
C VAL A 42 13.32 -14.45 -3.83
N SER A 43 13.46 -13.88 -5.02
CA SER A 43 13.34 -14.57 -6.29
C SER A 43 14.62 -14.47 -7.11
N PHE A 44 14.94 -15.57 -7.78
CA PHE A 44 16.16 -15.73 -8.56
C PHE A 44 15.85 -15.89 -10.05
N ALA A 45 16.72 -15.38 -10.90
CA ALA A 45 16.64 -15.61 -12.33
C ALA A 45 18.04 -15.66 -12.94
N LYS A 46 18.28 -16.67 -13.78
CA LYS A 46 19.57 -16.84 -14.45
C LYS A 46 19.89 -15.61 -15.30
N GLY A 47 21.08 -15.04 -15.09
CA GLY A 47 21.55 -13.86 -15.84
C GLY A 47 20.84 -12.54 -15.49
N ARG A 48 20.04 -12.50 -14.41
CA ARG A 48 19.38 -11.28 -13.92
C ARG A 48 19.78 -10.99 -12.48
N ALA A 49 19.57 -9.75 -12.04
CA ALA A 49 19.68 -9.39 -10.63
C ALA A 49 18.64 -10.17 -9.81
N ARG A 50 18.99 -10.50 -8.57
CA ARG A 50 18.06 -11.09 -7.62
C ARG A 50 16.93 -10.09 -7.34
N MET A 51 15.71 -10.60 -7.31
CA MET A 51 14.52 -9.81 -7.03
C MET A 51 14.14 -10.03 -5.57
N ILE A 52 14.05 -8.97 -4.77
CA ILE A 52 13.91 -9.08 -3.31
C ILE A 52 12.73 -8.23 -2.86
N GLY A 53 11.82 -8.86 -2.11
CA GLY A 53 10.60 -8.23 -1.65
C GLY A 53 9.62 -8.00 -2.78
N GLU A 54 9.26 -6.75 -3.03
CA GLU A 54 8.23 -6.43 -4.02
C GLU A 54 8.62 -6.88 -5.44
N ASP A 55 9.88 -6.68 -5.83
CA ASP A 55 10.40 -7.12 -7.13
C ASP A 55 10.24 -8.64 -7.32
N SER A 56 10.18 -9.41 -6.23
CA SER A 56 10.00 -10.87 -6.27
C SER A 56 8.56 -11.31 -6.50
N SER A 57 7.59 -10.43 -6.18
CA SER A 57 6.14 -10.72 -6.26
C SER A 57 5.56 -10.59 -7.65
N GLU A 58 6.32 -10.05 -8.61
CA GLU A 58 5.84 -9.71 -9.96
C GLU A 58 6.06 -10.83 -11.01
N LYS A 59 6.84 -11.90 -10.73
CA LYS A 59 7.15 -12.96 -11.73
C LYS A 59 7.36 -14.37 -11.13
N SER A 60 6.79 -15.35 -11.83
CA SER A 60 6.97 -16.83 -11.79
C SER A 60 7.35 -17.48 -10.45
N ASP A 61 6.40 -18.19 -9.85
CA ASP A 61 6.52 -18.87 -8.55
C ASP A 61 7.71 -19.85 -8.44
N GLU A 62 8.26 -20.38 -9.53
CA GLU A 62 9.25 -21.48 -9.47
C GLU A 62 10.59 -21.10 -8.87
N ASN A 63 10.92 -19.81 -8.87
CA ASN A 63 12.24 -19.34 -8.47
C ASN A 63 12.19 -18.46 -7.20
N THR A 64 11.02 -18.40 -6.56
CA THR A 64 10.77 -17.51 -5.44
C THR A 64 10.72 -18.31 -4.14
N VAL A 65 11.66 -17.99 -3.25
CA VAL A 65 11.65 -18.45 -1.87
C VAL A 65 10.83 -17.47 -1.04
N CYS A 66 9.68 -17.92 -0.54
CA CYS A 66 8.77 -17.16 0.32
C CYS A 66 8.85 -17.66 1.77
N MET A 67 8.18 -16.96 2.70
CA MET A 67 8.07 -17.37 4.12
C MET A 67 9.45 -17.55 4.77
N LEU A 68 10.34 -16.61 4.53
CA LEU A 68 11.72 -16.65 5.05
C LEU A 68 11.76 -16.64 6.59
N ASP A 69 10.74 -16.06 7.25
CA ASP A 69 10.58 -16.13 8.70
C ASP A 69 10.54 -17.59 9.19
N ARG A 70 9.77 -18.44 8.50
CA ARG A 70 9.61 -19.86 8.85
C ARG A 70 10.89 -20.65 8.64
N LEU A 71 11.63 -20.33 7.58
CA LEU A 71 12.90 -20.98 7.30
C LEU A 71 13.92 -20.68 8.40
N VAL A 72 13.98 -19.44 8.86
CA VAL A 72 14.87 -19.03 9.96
C VAL A 72 14.42 -19.60 11.31
N ASP A 73 13.11 -19.73 11.53
CA ASP A 73 12.52 -20.32 12.73
C ASP A 73 12.66 -21.87 12.77
N CYS A 74 13.17 -22.49 11.70
CA CYS A 74 13.43 -23.94 11.60
C CYS A 74 12.22 -24.82 11.97
N LEU A 75 11.02 -24.33 11.67
CA LEU A 75 9.76 -25.02 11.97
C LEU A 75 9.64 -26.32 11.18
N ASP A 76 9.04 -27.35 11.78
CA ASP A 76 8.81 -28.65 11.15
C ASP A 76 7.96 -28.52 9.87
N GLU A 77 8.08 -29.49 8.95
CA GLU A 77 7.24 -29.55 7.75
C GLU A 77 5.76 -29.66 8.13
N ASP A 78 4.97 -28.66 7.75
CA ASP A 78 3.51 -28.68 7.87
C ASP A 78 2.83 -28.57 6.50
N SER A 79 1.49 -28.57 6.53
CA SER A 79 0.67 -28.53 5.31
C SER A 79 0.94 -27.33 4.39
N LEU A 80 1.43 -26.20 4.91
CA LEU A 80 1.78 -25.02 4.11
C LEU A 80 3.17 -25.12 3.51
N VAL A 81 4.12 -25.73 4.23
CA VAL A 81 5.47 -26.02 3.71
C VAL A 81 5.39 -26.94 2.48
N ALA A 82 4.42 -27.85 2.43
CA ALA A 82 4.22 -28.74 1.28
C ALA A 82 3.93 -28.00 -0.05
N PHE A 83 3.48 -26.75 0.01
CA PHE A 83 3.25 -25.90 -1.17
C PHE A 83 4.44 -25.02 -1.54
N GLN A 84 5.55 -25.06 -0.79
CA GLN A 84 6.79 -24.39 -1.18
C GLN A 84 7.41 -25.09 -2.38
N ARG A 85 7.78 -24.32 -3.41
CA ARG A 85 8.31 -24.86 -4.68
C ARG A 85 9.77 -25.27 -4.64
N PHE A 86 10.51 -24.75 -3.67
CA PHE A 86 11.91 -25.08 -3.43
C PHE A 86 12.06 -26.33 -2.56
N GLU A 87 13.26 -26.92 -2.56
CA GLU A 87 13.62 -28.01 -1.67
C GLU A 87 14.37 -27.45 -0.46
N TYR A 88 13.80 -27.61 0.73
CA TYR A 88 14.45 -27.27 1.98
C TYR A 88 14.88 -28.54 2.70
N LYS A 89 16.15 -28.62 3.08
CA LYS A 89 16.74 -29.75 3.82
C LYS A 89 17.19 -29.27 5.18
N ARG A 90 16.49 -29.72 6.22
CA ARG A 90 16.76 -29.33 7.60
C ARG A 90 18.14 -29.74 8.11
N GLU A 91 18.64 -30.92 7.72
CA GLU A 91 19.89 -31.51 8.26
C GLU A 91 21.10 -30.56 8.11
N ASN A 92 21.12 -29.74 7.06
CA ASN A 92 22.21 -28.80 6.78
C ASN A 92 21.74 -27.33 6.68
N ASP A 93 20.49 -27.01 7.05
CA ASP A 93 19.86 -25.70 6.78
C ASP A 93 20.06 -25.23 5.33
N SER A 94 19.83 -26.11 4.35
CA SER A 94 20.08 -25.83 2.93
C SER A 94 18.77 -25.71 2.15
N VAL A 95 18.63 -24.60 1.42
CA VAL A 95 17.57 -24.33 0.45
C VAL A 95 18.15 -24.44 -0.95
N TYR A 96 17.78 -25.48 -1.68
CA TYR A 96 18.16 -25.65 -3.09
C TYR A 96 17.18 -24.92 -4.00
N ILE A 97 17.72 -24.15 -4.94
CA ILE A 97 16.97 -23.34 -5.91
C ILE A 97 17.19 -23.89 -7.32
N PRO A 98 16.30 -24.77 -7.82
CA PRO A 98 16.52 -25.53 -9.05
C PRO A 98 16.75 -24.67 -10.31
N SER A 99 16.15 -23.47 -10.35
CA SER A 99 16.20 -22.59 -11.53
C SER A 99 17.58 -22.03 -11.83
N ILE A 100 18.45 -21.98 -10.81
CA ILE A 100 19.82 -21.48 -10.91
C ILE A 100 20.84 -22.54 -10.51
N ASP A 101 20.40 -23.71 -10.04
CA ASP A 101 21.24 -24.81 -9.58
C ASP A 101 22.20 -24.39 -8.44
N GLU A 102 21.67 -23.64 -7.48
CA GLU A 102 22.43 -23.13 -6.33
C GLU A 102 21.74 -23.45 -5.01
N GLU A 103 22.54 -23.57 -3.94
CA GLU A 103 22.09 -23.80 -2.56
C GLU A 103 22.42 -22.59 -1.69
N TYR A 104 21.47 -22.24 -0.81
CA TYR A 104 21.60 -21.14 0.15
C TYR A 104 21.13 -21.58 1.52
N SER A 105 21.74 -21.04 2.58
CA SER A 105 21.16 -21.20 3.92
C SER A 105 19.95 -20.30 4.14
N SER A 106 19.06 -20.66 5.07
CA SER A 106 17.93 -19.80 5.46
C SER A 106 18.43 -18.43 5.94
N THR A 107 19.54 -18.42 6.67
CA THR A 107 20.22 -17.21 7.15
C THR A 107 20.73 -16.35 5.99
N ALA A 108 21.28 -16.96 4.94
CA ALA A 108 21.72 -16.23 3.74
C ALA A 108 20.55 -15.57 3.02
N LEU A 109 19.44 -16.29 2.82
CA LEU A 109 18.24 -15.75 2.17
C LEU A 109 17.63 -14.61 3.00
N MET A 110 17.60 -14.75 4.32
CA MET A 110 17.17 -13.66 5.22
C MET A 110 18.10 -12.45 5.10
N ALA A 111 19.41 -12.64 5.00
CA ALA A 111 20.37 -11.53 4.81
C ALA A 111 20.07 -10.72 3.53
N MET A 112 19.64 -11.36 2.45
CA MET A 112 19.22 -10.69 1.22
C MET A 112 18.03 -9.76 1.47
N LEU A 113 16.99 -10.26 2.15
CA LEU A 113 15.82 -9.46 2.53
C LEU A 113 16.22 -8.30 3.44
N LEU A 114 17.01 -8.55 4.48
CA LEU A 114 17.49 -7.51 5.40
C LEU A 114 18.36 -6.47 4.69
N GLY A 115 19.13 -6.86 3.68
CA GLY A 115 19.88 -5.94 2.82
C GLY A 115 18.97 -5.03 1.99
N ARG A 116 17.80 -5.52 1.55
CA ARG A 116 16.75 -4.68 0.93
C ARG A 116 16.10 -3.75 1.95
N ILE A 117 15.78 -4.24 3.16
CA ILE A 117 15.23 -3.41 4.25
C ILE A 117 16.18 -2.27 4.57
N ARG A 118 17.48 -2.56 4.75
CA ARG A 118 18.52 -1.55 5.00
C ARG A 118 18.53 -0.47 3.93
N ARG A 119 18.42 -0.83 2.65
CA ARG A 119 18.35 0.14 1.55
C ARG A 119 17.11 1.04 1.63
N ASN A 120 15.94 0.48 1.93
CA ASN A 120 14.71 1.27 2.09
C ASN A 120 14.80 2.21 3.31
N VAL A 121 15.43 1.76 4.40
CA VAL A 121 15.72 2.58 5.59
C VAL A 121 16.66 3.74 5.24
N ILE A 122 17.74 3.49 4.47
CA ILE A 122 18.67 4.55 4.02
C ILE A 122 17.92 5.62 3.23
N LEU A 123 17.10 5.24 2.24
CA LEU A 123 16.32 6.18 1.44
C LEU A 123 15.32 6.98 2.29
N THR A 124 14.73 6.34 3.30
CA THR A 124 13.82 7.02 4.24
C THR A 124 14.60 8.01 5.10
N ALA A 125 15.76 7.63 5.63
CA ALA A 125 16.62 8.48 6.43
C ALA A 125 17.18 9.68 5.64
N GLU A 126 17.52 9.50 4.36
CA GLU A 126 17.90 10.58 3.45
C GLU A 126 16.79 11.61 3.29
N ARG A 127 15.55 11.15 3.06
CA ARG A 127 14.37 12.03 2.97
C ARG A 127 14.12 12.82 4.28
N LEU A 128 14.40 12.21 5.42
CA LEU A 128 14.22 12.83 6.74
C LEU A 128 15.44 13.65 7.20
N GLY A 129 16.56 13.63 6.47
CA GLY A 129 17.78 14.34 6.83
C GLY A 129 18.59 13.72 7.97
N CYS A 130 18.46 12.41 8.24
CA CYS A 130 19.09 11.72 9.37
C CYS A 130 20.16 10.66 8.95
N THR A 131 20.94 10.93 7.90
CA THR A 131 21.81 9.95 7.20
C THR A 131 23.03 9.43 7.97
N ASN A 132 23.51 10.13 9.00
CA ASN A 132 24.78 9.82 9.68
C ASN A 132 24.62 8.95 10.93
N ALA A 133 23.44 8.37 11.15
CA ALA A 133 23.11 7.62 12.35
C ALA A 133 23.37 6.12 12.20
N GLU A 134 23.84 5.48 13.27
CA GLU A 134 24.01 4.02 13.32
C GLU A 134 22.63 3.35 13.34
N MET A 135 22.43 2.35 12.49
CA MET A 135 21.17 1.60 12.43
C MET A 135 21.18 0.44 13.42
N VAL A 136 20.11 0.31 14.20
CA VAL A 136 19.87 -0.84 15.09
C VAL A 136 18.59 -1.54 14.65
N PHE A 137 18.69 -2.79 14.22
CA PHE A 137 17.53 -3.60 13.86
C PHE A 137 16.92 -4.25 15.10
N VAL A 138 15.62 -4.06 15.32
CA VAL A 138 14.88 -4.62 16.45
C VAL A 138 13.76 -5.50 15.90
N PHE A 139 13.96 -6.81 15.95
CA PHE A 139 13.00 -7.80 15.46
C PHE A 139 11.97 -8.11 16.55
N ALA A 140 10.68 -7.88 16.28
CA ALA A 140 9.63 -8.45 17.10
C ALA A 140 9.48 -9.94 16.77
N VAL A 141 9.68 -10.80 17.76
CA VAL A 141 9.58 -12.26 17.61
C VAL A 141 8.61 -12.84 18.62
N PRO A 142 7.95 -13.98 18.34
CA PRO A 142 7.16 -14.68 19.34
C PRO A 142 7.96 -15.05 20.59
N PRO A 143 7.31 -15.18 21.75
CA PRO A 143 7.99 -15.60 22.99
C PRO A 143 8.69 -16.97 22.84
N ASN A 144 8.12 -17.88 22.06
CA ASN A 144 8.65 -19.23 21.80
C ASN A 144 9.69 -19.29 20.66
N TYR A 145 10.13 -18.16 20.10
CA TYR A 145 11.14 -18.13 19.04
C TYR A 145 12.50 -18.63 19.56
N SER A 146 13.06 -19.65 18.92
CA SER A 146 14.24 -20.38 19.40
C SER A 146 15.49 -19.49 19.49
N MET A 147 16.43 -19.87 20.37
CA MET A 147 17.69 -19.13 20.49
C MET A 147 18.50 -19.19 19.19
N GLU A 148 18.47 -20.33 18.51
CA GLU A 148 19.08 -20.55 17.20
C GLU A 148 18.49 -19.60 16.15
N ALA A 149 17.15 -19.45 16.11
CA ALA A 149 16.49 -18.56 15.16
C ALA A 149 16.76 -17.06 15.46
N ARG A 150 16.71 -16.66 16.74
CA ARG A 150 17.12 -15.29 17.16
C ARG A 150 18.55 -15.00 16.71
N GLN A 151 19.39 -16.01 16.81
CA GLN A 151 20.78 -15.90 16.48
C GLN A 151 21.02 -15.82 14.97
N ALA A 152 20.30 -16.61 14.18
CA ALA A 152 20.28 -16.53 12.73
C ALA A 152 19.81 -15.14 12.24
N LEU A 153 18.80 -14.52 12.87
CA LEU A 153 18.41 -13.13 12.56
C LEU A 153 19.56 -12.13 12.81
N SER A 154 20.29 -12.28 13.91
CA SER A 154 21.48 -11.46 14.19
C SER A 154 22.61 -11.68 13.17
N ASP A 155 22.80 -12.92 12.71
CA ASP A 155 23.83 -13.26 11.74
C ASP A 155 23.47 -12.74 10.34
N ALA A 156 22.19 -12.85 9.97
CA ALA A 156 21.62 -12.27 8.75
C ALA A 156 21.71 -10.74 8.75
N ALA A 157 21.42 -10.07 9.88
CA ALA A 157 21.53 -8.62 10.01
C ALA A 157 22.98 -8.15 9.80
N TYR A 158 23.94 -8.86 10.41
CA TYR A 158 25.36 -8.58 10.20
C TYR A 158 25.79 -8.79 8.75
N ALA A 159 25.33 -9.87 8.12
CA ALA A 159 25.58 -10.12 6.70
C ALA A 159 24.97 -9.03 5.79
N ALA A 160 23.82 -8.48 6.16
CA ALA A 160 23.21 -7.31 5.54
C ALA A 160 23.92 -5.97 5.85
N SER A 161 25.09 -6.02 6.51
CA SER A 161 25.89 -4.86 6.94
C SER A 161 25.18 -3.96 7.96
N VAL A 162 24.41 -4.56 8.87
CA VAL A 162 23.86 -3.90 10.07
C VAL A 162 24.67 -4.36 11.28
N SER A 163 25.37 -3.44 11.92
CA SER A 163 26.30 -3.73 13.03
C SER A 163 25.61 -4.15 14.33
N SER A 164 24.40 -3.64 14.55
CA SER A 164 23.67 -3.79 15.80
C SER A 164 22.26 -4.32 15.53
N SER A 165 21.91 -5.44 16.14
CA SER A 165 20.58 -6.04 16.03
C SER A 165 20.18 -6.75 17.31
N MET A 166 18.89 -6.81 17.58
CA MET A 166 18.34 -7.52 18.73
C MET A 166 16.92 -8.04 18.44
N CYS A 167 16.47 -8.99 19.26
CA CYS A 167 15.10 -9.48 19.24
C CYS A 167 14.37 -8.99 20.49
N VAL A 168 13.12 -8.58 20.34
CA VAL A 168 12.21 -8.24 21.43
C VAL A 168 10.98 -9.14 21.37
N ASP A 169 10.36 -9.33 22.53
CA ASP A 169 9.13 -10.09 22.65
C ASP A 169 7.96 -9.34 21.98
N SER A 170 7.32 -9.98 21.00
CA SER A 170 6.18 -9.43 20.26
C SER A 170 4.98 -9.09 21.14
N THR A 171 4.73 -9.89 22.18
CA THR A 171 3.64 -9.68 23.14
C THR A 171 3.88 -8.41 23.96
N LEU A 172 5.11 -8.20 24.42
CA LEU A 172 5.50 -6.95 25.08
C LEU A 172 5.47 -5.76 24.12
N ALA A 173 5.88 -5.94 22.86
CA ALA A 173 5.83 -4.88 21.85
C ALA A 173 4.41 -4.36 21.63
N TYR A 174 3.41 -5.25 21.51
CA TYR A 174 2.00 -4.83 21.48
C TYR A 174 1.57 -4.12 22.76
N GLY A 175 1.92 -4.68 23.92
CA GLY A 175 1.62 -4.06 25.22
C GLY A 175 2.15 -2.64 25.32
N ARG A 176 3.35 -2.36 24.78
CA ARG A 176 3.93 -1.01 24.73
C ARG A 176 3.15 -0.05 23.83
N VAL A 177 2.71 -0.51 22.66
CA VAL A 177 1.85 0.31 21.79
C VAL A 177 0.54 0.63 22.49
N LEU A 178 -0.09 -0.36 23.12
CA LEU A 178 -1.33 -0.17 23.87
C LEU A 178 -1.14 0.82 25.04
N GLN A 179 -0.06 0.68 25.79
CA GLN A 179 0.28 1.58 26.89
C GLN A 179 0.45 3.03 26.41
N GLN A 180 1.11 3.25 25.27
CA GLN A 180 1.30 4.59 24.71
C GLN A 180 -0.01 5.21 24.18
N ARG A 181 -0.90 4.39 23.59
CA ARG A 181 -2.16 4.87 23.00
C ARG A 181 -3.22 5.28 24.03
N LYS A 182 -2.99 5.01 25.33
CA LYS A 182 -3.85 5.31 26.50
C LYS A 182 -5.26 4.75 26.38
N PHE A 183 -5.62 3.86 27.29
CA PHE A 183 -7.00 3.42 27.47
C PHE A 183 -7.47 3.81 28.87
N GLY A 184 -8.04 5.00 29.00
CA GLY A 184 -8.63 5.45 30.27
C GLY A 184 -7.63 5.59 31.43
N ASP A 185 -8.18 5.86 32.62
CA ASP A 185 -7.42 5.91 33.87
C ASP A 185 -7.38 4.51 34.51
N GLY A 186 -6.22 4.09 35.02
CA GLY A 186 -6.06 2.85 35.79
C GLY A 186 -5.61 1.61 34.99
N GLU A 187 -5.48 0.49 35.70
CA GLU A 187 -5.00 -0.77 35.11
C GLU A 187 -6.10 -1.48 34.30
N GLN A 188 -5.77 -1.89 33.08
CA GLN A 188 -6.70 -2.55 32.17
C GLN A 188 -6.21 -3.93 31.73
N LYS A 189 -7.13 -4.89 31.63
CA LYS A 189 -6.88 -6.21 31.05
C LYS A 189 -7.28 -6.18 29.58
N VAL A 190 -6.34 -6.49 28.68
CA VAL A 190 -6.55 -6.50 27.23
C VAL A 190 -6.12 -7.85 26.67
N MET A 191 -6.96 -8.45 25.84
CA MET A 191 -6.59 -9.66 25.08
C MET A 191 -6.16 -9.23 23.68
N VAL A 192 -4.97 -9.63 23.24
CA VAL A 192 -4.49 -9.43 21.87
C VAL A 192 -4.54 -10.76 21.14
N VAL A 193 -5.26 -10.82 20.03
CA VAL A 193 -5.35 -11.99 19.15
C VAL A 193 -4.75 -11.65 17.80
N GLU A 194 -3.53 -12.13 17.56
CA GLU A 194 -2.84 -12.00 16.28
C GLU A 194 -3.03 -13.27 15.45
N ILE A 195 -3.59 -13.13 14.25
CA ILE A 195 -3.75 -14.26 13.31
C ILE A 195 -3.09 -13.90 11.99
N GLY A 196 -1.85 -14.38 11.82
CA GLY A 196 -1.04 -14.23 10.62
C GLY A 196 -1.41 -15.23 9.53
N HIS A 197 -0.52 -15.39 8.55
CA HIS A 197 -0.70 -16.40 7.51
C HIS A 197 -0.40 -17.83 8.02
N THR A 198 0.64 -17.97 8.82
CA THR A 198 1.19 -19.27 9.25
C THR A 198 1.08 -19.48 10.75
N ARG A 199 1.03 -18.39 11.53
CA ARG A 199 1.07 -18.38 12.98
C ARG A 199 -0.09 -17.61 13.59
N THR A 200 -0.45 -18.01 14.80
CA THR A 200 -1.42 -17.35 15.66
C THR A 200 -0.82 -17.16 17.04
N SER A 201 -1.01 -15.98 17.62
CA SER A 201 -0.61 -15.66 18.99
C SER A 201 -1.80 -15.06 19.74
N ILE A 202 -2.03 -15.53 20.95
CA ILE A 202 -3.07 -15.04 21.86
C ILE A 202 -2.38 -14.63 23.14
N SER A 203 -2.56 -13.38 23.54
CA SER A 203 -1.94 -12.83 24.75
C SER A 203 -2.96 -12.13 25.59
N LEU A 204 -2.94 -12.38 26.90
CA LEU A 204 -3.71 -11.61 27.87
C LEU A 204 -2.75 -10.72 28.64
N LEU A 205 -2.94 -9.41 28.51
CA LEU A 205 -2.07 -8.37 29.04
C LEU A 205 -2.78 -7.59 30.12
N LYS A 206 -2.05 -7.18 31.14
CA LYS A 206 -2.43 -6.15 32.09
C LYS A 206 -1.60 -4.90 31.80
N ILE A 207 -2.27 -3.83 31.37
CA ILE A 207 -1.67 -2.54 31.01
C ILE A 207 -1.93 -1.56 32.15
N GLY A 208 -0.88 -1.07 32.78
CA GLY A 208 -0.93 -0.06 33.85
C GLY A 208 -0.54 1.33 33.36
N ASP A 209 -0.79 2.32 34.22
CA ASP A 209 -0.50 3.73 33.93
C ASP A 209 0.99 3.99 33.67
N ASN A 210 1.27 4.97 32.82
CA ASN A 210 2.64 5.43 32.52
C ASN A 210 3.20 6.37 33.62
N SER A 211 2.62 6.37 34.82
CA SER A 211 2.97 7.27 35.92
C SER A 211 4.15 6.72 36.75
N ALA A 212 5.34 6.71 36.16
CA ALA A 212 6.60 6.56 36.87
C ALA A 212 7.66 7.49 36.26
N VAL A 213 7.48 8.79 36.46
CA VAL A 213 8.58 9.77 36.45
C VAL A 213 8.39 10.66 37.67
N ASN A 214 8.57 10.08 38.85
CA ASN A 214 8.99 10.85 40.01
C ASN A 214 10.31 10.23 40.45
N ASP A 215 11.37 11.03 40.34
CA ASP A 215 12.69 10.76 40.88
C ASP A 215 12.56 10.30 42.35
N ASP A 216 13.02 9.08 42.67
CA ASP A 216 13.91 8.81 43.82
C ASP A 216 14.04 7.33 44.24
N GLU A 217 13.34 6.36 43.66
CA GLU A 217 13.58 4.95 43.98
C GLU A 217 13.67 4.04 42.76
N LYS A 218 14.91 3.77 42.32
CA LYS A 218 15.22 2.71 41.34
C LYS A 218 14.87 1.34 41.95
N LYS A 219 13.74 0.76 41.54
CA LYS A 219 13.54 -0.69 41.61
C LYS A 219 13.87 -1.30 40.26
N GLU A 220 14.87 -2.17 40.25
CA GLU A 220 15.25 -2.98 39.11
C GLU A 220 14.18 -4.05 38.82
N SER A 221 13.89 -4.28 37.53
CA SER A 221 13.39 -5.54 36.94
C SER A 221 11.88 -5.89 36.88
N SER A 222 10.98 -4.91 36.68
CA SER A 222 9.68 -5.21 36.04
C SER A 222 9.41 -4.20 34.94
N ASP A 223 8.99 -4.66 33.76
CA ASP A 223 8.75 -3.86 32.56
C ASP A 223 7.61 -2.84 32.84
N GLU A 224 7.97 -1.66 33.39
CA GLU A 224 7.05 -0.78 34.13
C GLU A 224 5.78 -0.44 33.32
N GLY A 225 4.65 -0.98 33.80
CA GLY A 225 3.28 -0.77 33.31
C GLY A 225 2.76 -1.74 32.23
N VAL A 226 3.48 -2.81 31.85
CA VAL A 226 2.92 -3.91 31.05
C VAL A 226 3.23 -5.25 31.72
N THR A 227 2.22 -6.05 32.02
CA THR A 227 2.37 -7.40 32.59
C THR A 227 1.69 -8.42 31.68
N VAL A 228 2.41 -9.45 31.27
CA VAL A 228 1.84 -10.58 30.52
C VAL A 228 1.22 -11.54 31.53
N LEU A 229 -0.09 -11.74 31.45
CA LEU A 229 -0.83 -12.67 32.31
C LEU A 229 -0.82 -14.08 31.73
N ALA A 230 -0.97 -14.20 30.41
CA ALA A 230 -0.82 -15.45 29.68
C ALA A 230 -0.45 -15.18 28.22
N ASN A 231 0.18 -16.16 27.58
CA ASN A 231 0.51 -16.12 26.18
C ASN A 231 0.57 -17.52 25.58
N VAL A 232 -0.24 -17.75 24.53
CA VAL A 232 -0.34 -19.02 23.82
C VAL A 232 -0.03 -18.77 22.34
N ASN A 233 0.87 -19.55 21.76
CA ASN A 233 1.28 -19.41 20.35
C ASN A 233 1.13 -20.74 19.61
N SER A 234 0.76 -20.66 18.33
CA SER A 234 0.82 -21.77 17.39
C SER A 234 1.56 -21.34 16.13
N SER A 235 2.58 -22.11 15.75
CA SER A 235 3.40 -21.89 14.55
C SER A 235 2.88 -22.63 13.31
N ILE A 236 1.82 -23.43 13.47
CA ILE A 236 1.22 -24.28 12.43
C ILE A 236 -0.25 -23.91 12.14
N MET A 237 -0.76 -22.85 12.79
CA MET A 237 -2.14 -22.40 12.65
C MET A 237 -2.16 -20.91 12.28
N GLY A 238 -2.69 -20.62 11.10
CA GLY A 238 -2.97 -19.27 10.61
C GLY A 238 -3.93 -19.29 9.41
N ALA A 239 -4.09 -18.13 8.78
CA ALA A 239 -5.04 -17.96 7.67
C ALA A 239 -4.69 -18.81 6.42
N GLY A 240 -3.47 -19.34 6.33
CA GLY A 240 -3.04 -20.26 5.28
C GLY A 240 -3.67 -21.65 5.41
N ASN A 241 -3.95 -22.12 6.62
CA ASN A 241 -4.59 -23.42 6.83
C ASN A 241 -6.00 -23.46 6.21
N ILE A 242 -6.69 -22.32 6.20
CA ILE A 242 -7.98 -22.15 5.51
C ILE A 242 -7.82 -22.32 3.98
N ASP A 243 -6.72 -21.81 3.41
CA ASP A 243 -6.42 -21.98 1.99
C ASP A 243 -6.24 -23.47 1.64
N VAL A 244 -5.56 -24.22 2.52
CA VAL A 244 -5.35 -25.66 2.37
C VAL A 244 -6.66 -26.46 2.55
N CYS A 245 -7.53 -26.07 3.49
CA CYS A 245 -8.86 -26.68 3.63
C CYS A 245 -9.69 -26.56 2.35
N LEU A 246 -9.74 -25.35 1.77
CA LEU A 246 -10.41 -25.10 0.50
C LEU A 246 -9.76 -25.89 -0.64
N TYR A 247 -8.43 -25.92 -0.72
CA TYR A 247 -7.70 -26.68 -1.72
C TYR A 247 -8.04 -28.17 -1.67
N ASN A 248 -7.96 -28.78 -0.49
CA ASN A 248 -8.25 -30.21 -0.29
C ASN A 248 -9.72 -30.52 -0.59
N HIS A 249 -10.64 -29.63 -0.22
CA HIS A 249 -12.04 -29.74 -0.58
C HIS A 249 -12.21 -29.80 -2.09
N PHE A 250 -11.77 -28.79 -2.83
CA PHE A 250 -11.98 -28.76 -4.29
C PHE A 250 -11.22 -29.86 -5.02
N LEU A 251 -10.03 -30.26 -4.56
CA LEU A 251 -9.30 -31.37 -5.14
C LEU A 251 -10.07 -32.71 -5.01
N SER A 252 -10.82 -32.88 -3.91
CA SER A 252 -11.57 -34.11 -3.63
C SER A 252 -13.02 -34.09 -4.10
N THR A 253 -13.61 -32.92 -4.38
CA THR A 253 -15.04 -32.80 -4.72
C THR A 253 -15.31 -32.27 -6.12
N HIS A 254 -14.41 -31.48 -6.72
CA HIS A 254 -14.68 -30.82 -8.00
C HIS A 254 -14.58 -31.82 -9.17
N PRO A 255 -15.61 -31.95 -10.05
CA PRO A 255 -15.63 -32.99 -11.09
C PRO A 255 -14.43 -33.02 -12.04
N LEU A 256 -13.85 -31.84 -12.35
CA LEU A 256 -12.66 -31.73 -13.19
C LEU A 256 -11.34 -31.98 -12.46
N LEU A 257 -11.36 -32.04 -11.12
CA LEU A 257 -10.16 -32.24 -10.29
C LEU A 257 -10.10 -33.61 -9.65
N VAL A 258 -11.25 -34.23 -9.38
CA VAL A 258 -11.33 -35.57 -8.77
C VAL A 258 -10.52 -36.57 -9.60
N GLY A 259 -9.61 -37.28 -8.94
CA GLY A 259 -8.70 -38.24 -9.56
C GLY A 259 -7.41 -37.63 -10.14
N SER A 260 -7.27 -36.31 -10.12
CA SER A 260 -6.01 -35.65 -10.49
C SER A 260 -4.96 -35.87 -9.40
N SER A 261 -3.77 -36.36 -9.78
CA SER A 261 -2.63 -36.47 -8.87
C SER A 261 -1.67 -35.29 -9.08
N PHE A 262 -2.03 -34.10 -8.60
CA PHE A 262 -1.09 -32.97 -8.60
C PHE A 262 -0.03 -33.16 -7.53
N HIS A 263 1.24 -32.99 -7.90
CA HIS A 263 2.27 -32.72 -6.91
C HIS A 263 2.04 -31.31 -6.33
N ASN A 264 2.06 -31.12 -5.01
CA ASN A 264 1.76 -29.82 -4.36
C ASN A 264 2.65 -28.66 -4.84
N LYS A 265 3.87 -28.99 -5.31
CA LYS A 265 4.83 -28.04 -5.88
C LYS A 265 4.60 -27.71 -7.36
N SER A 266 3.62 -28.34 -8.02
CA SER A 266 3.30 -28.13 -9.45
C SER A 266 2.62 -26.79 -9.69
N ARG A 267 2.74 -26.23 -10.91
CA ARG A 267 2.05 -24.98 -11.30
C ARG A 267 0.53 -25.09 -11.14
N SER A 268 -0.05 -26.24 -11.50
CA SER A 268 -1.50 -26.47 -11.36
C SER A 268 -1.95 -26.42 -9.90
N ALA A 269 -1.18 -27.03 -8.99
CA ALA A 269 -1.47 -26.96 -7.56
C ALA A 269 -1.38 -25.53 -7.01
N GLN A 270 -0.37 -24.76 -7.43
CA GLN A 270 -0.22 -23.35 -7.01
C GLN A 270 -1.36 -22.47 -7.52
N ARG A 271 -1.75 -22.61 -8.80
CA ARG A 271 -2.91 -21.90 -9.36
C ARG A 271 -4.18 -22.21 -8.60
N LEU A 272 -4.41 -23.48 -8.26
CA LEU A 272 -5.58 -23.89 -7.48
C LEU A 272 -5.55 -23.27 -6.07
N LEU A 273 -4.41 -23.33 -5.40
CA LEU A 273 -4.22 -22.73 -4.08
C LEU A 273 -4.44 -21.21 -4.10
N ASP A 274 -3.95 -20.51 -5.12
CA ASP A 274 -4.18 -19.07 -5.29
C ASP A 274 -5.64 -18.74 -5.60
N GLY A 275 -6.33 -19.62 -6.34
CA GLY A 275 -7.78 -19.57 -6.47
C GLY A 275 -8.49 -19.67 -5.13
N CYS A 276 -8.05 -20.59 -4.26
CA CYS A 276 -8.57 -20.77 -2.90
C CYS A 276 -8.30 -19.54 -2.02
N LYS A 277 -7.10 -18.95 -2.08
CA LYS A 277 -6.76 -17.69 -1.39
C LYS A 277 -7.70 -16.56 -1.79
N LYS A 278 -7.95 -16.40 -3.10
CA LYS A 278 -8.90 -15.40 -3.62
C LYS A 278 -10.31 -15.65 -3.12
N LEU A 279 -10.76 -16.91 -3.13
CA LEU A 279 -12.08 -17.29 -2.64
C LEU A 279 -12.24 -17.00 -1.14
N LYS A 280 -11.23 -17.34 -0.32
CA LYS A 280 -11.20 -16.98 1.11
C LYS A 280 -11.35 -15.46 1.30
N HIS A 281 -10.62 -14.64 0.55
CA HIS A 281 -10.76 -13.18 0.66
C HIS A 281 -12.16 -12.68 0.28
N LEU A 282 -12.79 -13.26 -0.76
CA LEU A 282 -14.17 -12.94 -1.11
C LEU A 282 -15.14 -13.29 0.02
N LEU A 283 -14.99 -14.47 0.64
CA LEU A 283 -15.85 -14.92 1.75
C LEU A 283 -15.69 -14.06 3.01
N SER A 284 -14.55 -13.39 3.20
CA SER A 284 -14.39 -12.39 4.26
C SER A 284 -15.26 -11.16 4.03
N MET A 285 -15.55 -10.80 2.78
CA MET A 285 -16.33 -9.60 2.43
C MET A 285 -17.80 -9.91 2.11
N LEU A 286 -18.08 -11.08 1.53
CA LEU A 286 -19.37 -11.48 0.99
C LEU A 286 -19.84 -12.81 1.61
N PRO A 287 -21.16 -13.06 1.72
CA PRO A 287 -21.68 -14.34 2.22
C PRO A 287 -21.35 -15.54 1.32
N GLU A 288 -21.18 -15.29 0.02
CA GLU A 288 -20.83 -16.27 -1.00
C GLU A 288 -19.75 -15.71 -1.93
N GLY A 289 -18.93 -16.61 -2.49
CA GLY A 289 -17.86 -16.24 -3.39
C GLY A 289 -17.68 -17.28 -4.49
N LYS A 290 -17.23 -16.82 -5.65
CA LYS A 290 -16.86 -17.69 -6.76
C LYS A 290 -15.65 -17.16 -7.51
N VAL A 291 -14.75 -18.06 -7.89
CA VAL A 291 -13.46 -17.78 -8.53
C VAL A 291 -13.23 -18.77 -9.65
N THR A 292 -12.95 -18.29 -10.87
CA THR A 292 -12.44 -19.13 -11.96
C THR A 292 -10.93 -19.22 -11.86
N VAL A 293 -10.41 -20.44 -11.93
CA VAL A 293 -8.99 -20.72 -12.08
C VAL A 293 -8.76 -21.29 -13.47
N GLU A 294 -8.01 -20.54 -14.27
CA GLU A 294 -7.75 -20.87 -15.67
C GLU A 294 -6.66 -21.95 -15.80
N SER A 295 -6.81 -22.81 -16.81
CA SER A 295 -5.78 -23.77 -17.23
C SER A 295 -5.24 -24.67 -16.11
N ILE A 296 -6.14 -25.45 -15.49
CA ILE A 296 -5.78 -26.49 -14.51
C ILE A 296 -5.82 -27.89 -15.15
N GLY A 297 -4.83 -28.71 -14.78
CA GLY A 297 -4.74 -30.13 -15.14
C GLY A 297 -4.23 -30.36 -16.56
N ASP A 298 -4.17 -31.63 -16.96
CA ASP A 298 -3.56 -32.05 -18.23
C ASP A 298 -4.34 -31.56 -19.46
N ASN A 299 -5.63 -31.27 -19.29
CA ASN A 299 -6.50 -30.77 -20.35
C ASN A 299 -6.57 -29.23 -20.38
N GLU A 300 -5.78 -28.52 -19.56
CA GLU A 300 -5.79 -27.05 -19.42
C GLU A 300 -7.20 -26.47 -19.26
N SER A 301 -8.07 -27.16 -18.54
CA SER A 301 -9.46 -26.77 -18.35
C SER A 301 -9.60 -25.68 -17.29
N ASP A 302 -10.59 -24.80 -17.47
CA ASP A 302 -10.95 -23.81 -16.48
C ASP A 302 -11.82 -24.43 -15.38
N VAL A 303 -11.49 -24.13 -14.13
CA VAL A 303 -12.14 -24.68 -12.94
C VAL A 303 -12.82 -23.55 -12.17
N ASN A 304 -14.10 -23.76 -11.84
CA ASN A 304 -14.91 -22.76 -11.14
C ASN A 304 -15.07 -23.16 -9.67
N LEU A 305 -14.34 -22.49 -8.78
CA LEU A 305 -14.44 -22.67 -7.33
C LEU A 305 -15.58 -21.83 -6.79
N SER A 306 -16.51 -22.41 -6.04
CA SER A 306 -17.64 -21.70 -5.43
C SER A 306 -17.89 -22.23 -4.03
N ALA A 307 -18.08 -21.33 -3.07
CA ALA A 307 -18.40 -21.66 -1.69
C ALA A 307 -19.19 -20.52 -1.03
N ASN A 308 -19.87 -20.82 0.07
CA ASN A 308 -20.47 -19.85 0.98
C ASN A 308 -19.80 -19.90 2.36
N ARG A 309 -20.13 -18.97 3.26
CA ARG A 309 -19.56 -18.92 4.62
C ARG A 309 -19.87 -20.16 5.46
N THR A 310 -21.04 -20.77 5.29
CA THR A 310 -21.41 -22.01 6.01
C THR A 310 -20.53 -23.17 5.56
N ASP A 311 -20.24 -23.29 4.26
CA ASP A 311 -19.30 -24.27 3.74
C ASP A 311 -17.92 -24.07 4.38
N LEU A 312 -17.44 -22.81 4.45
CA LEU A 312 -16.14 -22.50 5.05
C LEU A 312 -16.06 -22.90 6.53
N VAL A 313 -17.11 -22.64 7.31
CA VAL A 313 -17.19 -23.04 8.73
C VAL A 313 -17.03 -24.56 8.85
N GLN A 314 -17.78 -25.33 8.04
CA GLN A 314 -17.72 -26.79 8.07
C GLN A 314 -16.35 -27.33 7.64
N LEU A 315 -15.74 -26.75 6.61
CA LEU A 315 -14.44 -27.19 6.09
C LEU A 315 -13.26 -26.88 7.03
N CYS A 316 -13.44 -25.92 7.92
CA CYS A 316 -12.40 -25.42 8.82
C CYS A 316 -12.68 -25.77 10.30
N GLU A 317 -13.66 -26.63 10.59
CA GLU A 317 -14.06 -27.00 11.95
C GLU A 317 -12.88 -27.60 12.73
N GLU A 318 -12.33 -28.73 12.27
CA GLU A 318 -11.27 -29.45 12.99
C GLU A 318 -9.90 -28.73 12.94
N SER A 319 -9.53 -28.18 11.77
CA SER A 319 -8.17 -27.70 11.50
C SER A 319 -7.90 -26.26 11.95
N VAL A 320 -8.95 -25.44 12.11
CA VAL A 320 -8.83 -24.02 12.44
C VAL A 320 -9.71 -23.66 13.64
N THR A 321 -10.99 -24.01 13.60
CA THR A 321 -11.97 -23.58 14.60
C THR A 321 -11.66 -24.20 15.96
N GLU A 322 -11.58 -25.53 16.05
CA GLU A 322 -11.31 -26.23 17.32
C GLU A 322 -9.91 -25.91 17.86
N GLN A 323 -8.91 -25.73 16.99
CA GLN A 323 -7.57 -25.30 17.41
C GLN A 323 -7.58 -23.88 18.01
N LEU A 324 -8.27 -22.93 17.35
CA LEU A 324 -8.40 -21.58 17.87
C LEU A 324 -9.15 -21.55 19.21
N LYS A 325 -10.24 -22.32 19.34
CA LYS A 325 -10.97 -22.48 20.60
C LYS A 325 -10.07 -23.02 21.71
N ALA A 326 -9.30 -24.08 21.43
CA ALA A 326 -8.36 -24.67 22.37
C ALA A 326 -7.30 -23.67 22.83
N MET A 327 -6.73 -22.87 21.91
CA MET A 327 -5.75 -21.84 22.25
C MET A 327 -6.34 -20.72 23.10
N LEU A 328 -7.57 -20.29 22.81
CA LEU A 328 -8.28 -19.26 23.59
C LEU A 328 -8.54 -19.75 25.02
N GLU A 329 -9.11 -20.95 25.18
CA GLU A 329 -9.38 -21.55 26.50
C GLU A 329 -8.09 -21.78 27.28
N GLN A 330 -7.02 -22.25 26.63
CA GLN A 330 -5.71 -22.38 27.27
C GLN A 330 -5.19 -21.03 27.77
N CYS A 331 -5.26 -19.97 26.96
CA CYS A 331 -4.80 -18.65 27.36
C CYS A 331 -5.62 -18.08 28.53
N ILE A 332 -6.93 -18.34 28.56
CA ILE A 332 -7.83 -17.93 29.64
C ILE A 332 -7.49 -18.68 30.94
N GLU A 333 -7.28 -20.00 30.84
CA GLU A 333 -6.91 -20.83 32.00
C GLU A 333 -5.55 -20.42 32.58
N GLU A 334 -4.53 -20.22 31.74
CA GLU A 334 -3.20 -19.75 32.15
C GLU A 334 -3.24 -18.35 32.79
N ALA A 335 -4.18 -17.49 32.36
CA ALA A 335 -4.38 -16.16 32.94
C ALA A 335 -5.15 -16.17 34.28
N GLY A 336 -5.57 -17.35 34.75
CA GLY A 336 -6.24 -17.53 36.03
C GLY A 336 -7.70 -18.00 35.93
N GLY A 337 -8.19 -18.36 34.74
CA GLY A 337 -9.54 -18.92 34.54
C GLY A 337 -10.58 -17.91 34.04
N ARG A 338 -11.78 -18.40 33.70
CA ARG A 338 -12.83 -17.63 32.99
C ARG A 338 -13.26 -16.33 33.68
N GLN A 339 -13.12 -16.20 34.99
CA GLN A 339 -13.41 -14.95 35.70
C GLN A 339 -12.56 -13.76 35.24
N ILE A 340 -11.43 -14.00 34.55
CA ILE A 340 -10.64 -12.94 33.93
C ILE A 340 -11.43 -12.16 32.87
N LEU A 341 -12.43 -12.80 32.25
CA LEU A 341 -13.26 -12.22 31.20
C LEU A 341 -14.27 -11.19 31.72
N ASP A 342 -14.62 -11.24 33.00
CA ASP A 342 -15.53 -10.29 33.63
C ASP A 342 -14.90 -8.89 33.72
N ASP A 343 -13.58 -8.84 33.89
CA ASP A 343 -12.77 -7.61 33.97
C ASP A 343 -12.04 -7.27 32.66
N LEU A 344 -12.32 -7.99 31.57
CA LEU A 344 -11.64 -7.78 30.29
C LEU A 344 -12.10 -6.47 29.67
N ALA A 345 -11.20 -5.50 29.56
CA ALA A 345 -11.50 -4.16 29.06
C ALA A 345 -11.74 -4.17 27.54
N SER A 346 -10.91 -4.91 26.79
CA SER A 346 -11.03 -5.01 25.34
C SER A 346 -10.36 -6.28 24.78
N VAL A 347 -10.76 -6.61 23.55
CA VAL A 347 -10.10 -7.62 22.70
C VAL A 347 -9.61 -6.90 21.45
N GLU A 348 -8.30 -6.92 21.22
CA GLU A 348 -7.62 -6.34 20.08
C GLU A 348 -7.32 -7.42 19.06
N LEU A 349 -7.80 -7.22 17.83
CA LEU A 349 -7.56 -8.13 16.73
C LEU A 349 -6.48 -7.57 15.80
N THR A 350 -5.47 -8.39 15.48
CA THR A 350 -4.41 -8.00 14.53
C THR A 350 -4.08 -9.16 13.58
N GLY A 351 -3.28 -8.90 12.55
CA GLY A 351 -2.94 -9.85 11.50
C GLY A 351 -4.00 -10.00 10.40
N GLY A 352 -3.60 -10.62 9.29
CA GLY A 352 -4.45 -10.79 8.10
C GLY A 352 -5.70 -11.65 8.34
N GLY A 353 -5.54 -12.74 9.09
CA GLY A 353 -6.57 -13.74 9.33
C GLY A 353 -7.67 -13.31 10.28
N SER A 354 -7.42 -12.31 11.13
CA SER A 354 -8.42 -11.80 12.07
C SER A 354 -9.58 -11.06 11.38
N ARG A 355 -9.47 -10.78 10.08
CA ARG A 355 -10.54 -10.18 9.25
C ARG A 355 -11.56 -11.20 8.75
N ILE A 356 -11.34 -12.49 8.98
CA ILE A 356 -12.22 -13.56 8.49
C ILE A 356 -13.40 -13.73 9.47
N PRO A 357 -14.67 -13.65 9.02
CA PRO A 357 -15.83 -13.77 9.89
C PRO A 357 -15.84 -15.04 10.74
N LEU A 358 -15.51 -16.21 10.17
CA LEU A 358 -15.37 -17.48 10.90
C LEU A 358 -14.48 -17.33 12.15
N VAL A 359 -13.34 -16.66 11.99
CA VAL A 359 -12.36 -16.45 13.06
C VAL A 359 -12.94 -15.51 14.14
N GLN A 360 -13.55 -14.40 13.73
CA GLN A 360 -14.18 -13.45 14.65
C GLN A 360 -15.31 -14.08 15.45
N ASP A 361 -16.19 -14.84 14.77
CA ASP A 361 -17.32 -15.52 15.38
C ASP A 361 -16.85 -16.58 16.39
N THR A 362 -15.78 -17.31 16.06
CA THR A 362 -15.16 -18.29 16.98
C THR A 362 -14.63 -17.62 18.24
N ILE A 363 -13.97 -16.47 18.11
CA ILE A 363 -13.48 -15.69 19.26
C ILE A 363 -14.65 -15.22 20.13
N LEU A 364 -15.71 -14.64 19.53
CA LEU A 364 -16.88 -14.17 20.27
C LEU A 364 -17.60 -15.32 21.00
N GLU A 365 -17.72 -16.48 20.36
CA GLU A 365 -18.31 -17.69 20.96
C GLU A 365 -17.51 -18.13 22.18
N CYS A 366 -16.18 -18.26 22.07
CA CYS A 366 -15.31 -18.66 23.19
C CYS A 366 -15.37 -17.68 24.37
N LEU A 367 -15.44 -16.37 24.08
CA LEU A 367 -15.49 -15.34 25.12
C LEU A 367 -16.88 -15.19 25.75
N GLY A 368 -17.90 -15.89 25.25
CA GLY A 368 -19.29 -15.74 25.70
C GLY A 368 -19.88 -14.35 25.40
N LYS A 369 -19.35 -13.65 24.39
CA LYS A 369 -19.74 -12.29 24.00
C LYS A 369 -20.50 -12.31 22.67
N GLN A 370 -21.56 -13.13 22.58
CA GLN A 370 -22.40 -13.22 21.36
C GLN A 370 -23.37 -12.04 21.18
N ASP A 371 -23.47 -11.14 22.16
CA ASP A 371 -24.30 -9.94 22.05
C ASP A 371 -23.75 -8.99 20.97
N LYS A 372 -24.66 -8.47 20.13
CA LYS A 372 -24.34 -7.56 19.01
C LYS A 372 -23.71 -6.23 19.43
N ASP A 373 -23.66 -5.94 20.73
CA ASP A 373 -23.10 -4.70 21.29
C ASP A 373 -21.60 -4.83 21.60
N PHE A 374 -21.03 -6.05 21.65
CA PHE A 374 -19.59 -6.22 21.82
C PHE A 374 -18.87 -5.93 20.49
N VAL A 375 -18.02 -4.92 20.49
CA VAL A 375 -17.22 -4.51 19.34
C VAL A 375 -15.74 -4.72 19.67
N PHE A 376 -15.04 -5.49 18.84
CA PHE A 376 -13.58 -5.61 18.93
C PHE A 376 -12.94 -4.23 18.87
N SER A 377 -11.93 -4.01 19.72
CA SER A 377 -11.14 -2.80 19.63
C SER A 377 -10.30 -2.82 18.34
N LYS A 378 -10.03 -1.63 17.82
CA LYS A 378 -9.28 -1.40 16.57
C LYS A 378 -8.13 -0.43 16.82
N SER A 379 -7.58 -0.48 18.03
CA SER A 379 -6.46 0.38 18.36
C SER A 379 -5.17 -0.17 17.76
N LEU A 380 -5.07 -1.48 17.52
CA LEU A 380 -3.93 -2.09 16.85
C LEU A 380 -4.22 -2.25 15.36
N ASP A 381 -3.20 -1.97 14.56
CA ASP A 381 -3.17 -2.15 13.12
C ASP A 381 -1.98 -3.05 12.73
N ASP A 382 -1.84 -3.35 11.44
CA ASP A 382 -0.78 -4.19 10.91
C ASP A 382 0.62 -3.55 10.94
N THR A 383 0.75 -2.30 11.38
CA THR A 383 2.05 -1.64 11.61
C THR A 383 2.44 -1.61 13.09
N SER A 384 1.50 -1.93 13.98
CA SER A 384 1.64 -1.76 15.43
C SER A 384 2.74 -2.64 16.01
N LEU A 385 2.97 -3.84 15.48
CA LEU A 385 4.06 -4.69 15.96
C LEU A 385 5.45 -4.10 15.66
N ALA A 386 5.64 -3.58 14.44
CA ALA A 386 6.87 -2.90 14.05
C ALA A 386 7.08 -1.60 14.86
N LEU A 387 6.00 -0.87 15.14
CA LEU A 387 6.03 0.30 16.04
C LEU A 387 6.48 -0.09 17.45
N GLY A 388 5.86 -1.12 18.04
CA GLY A 388 6.22 -1.62 19.37
C GLY A 388 7.68 -2.05 19.45
N ALA A 389 8.19 -2.74 18.43
CA ALA A 389 9.61 -3.08 18.34
C ALA A 389 10.51 -1.83 18.34
N ALA A 390 10.15 -0.80 17.57
CA ALA A 390 10.90 0.45 17.53
C ALA A 390 10.86 1.20 18.87
N MET A 391 9.75 1.12 19.62
CA MET A 391 9.62 1.72 20.96
C MET A 391 10.49 1.03 22.01
N MET A 392 10.68 -0.29 21.89
CA MET A 392 11.46 -1.07 22.86
C MET A 392 12.97 -0.91 22.68
N GLY A 393 13.45 -0.64 21.45
CA GLY A 393 14.87 -0.57 21.12
C GLY A 393 15.74 0.32 22.03
N PRO A 394 15.41 1.60 22.26
CA PRO A 394 16.21 2.49 23.10
C PRO A 394 16.43 1.99 24.53
N ARG A 395 15.44 1.28 25.11
CA ARG A 395 15.48 0.83 26.51
C ARG A 395 16.43 -0.35 26.70
N THR A 396 16.43 -1.28 25.76
CA THR A 396 17.30 -2.48 25.85
C THR A 396 18.76 -2.16 25.52
N LEU A 397 19.02 -1.08 24.77
CA LEU A 397 20.38 -0.60 24.53
C LEU A 397 21.08 -0.08 25.79
N VAL A 398 20.33 0.42 26.78
CA VAL A 398 20.88 0.88 28.08
C VAL A 398 21.32 -0.30 28.96
N SER A 399 20.69 -1.47 28.80
CA SER A 399 21.09 -2.71 29.49
C SER A 399 22.17 -3.52 28.75
N ALA A 400 22.50 -3.15 27.51
CA ALA A 400 23.35 -3.96 26.62
C ALA A 400 24.84 -3.63 26.69
N ASP A 401 25.29 -2.82 27.66
CA ASP A 401 26.72 -2.53 27.84
C ASP A 401 27.54 -3.74 28.36
N ASP A 402 26.91 -4.91 28.58
CA ASP A 402 27.60 -6.04 29.23
C ASP A 402 27.21 -7.47 28.76
N SER A 403 26.68 -7.67 27.55
CA SER A 403 26.39 -9.04 27.07
C SER A 403 26.69 -9.33 25.60
N LEU A 404 27.78 -8.77 25.07
CA LEU A 404 28.51 -9.42 23.99
C LEU A 404 29.16 -10.70 24.54
N MET A 405 28.33 -11.73 24.68
CA MET A 405 28.75 -13.13 24.71
C MET A 405 29.85 -13.32 23.67
N GLN A 406 31.00 -13.81 24.11
CA GLN A 406 32.13 -14.19 23.29
C GLN A 406 31.65 -15.17 22.21
N PHE A 407 31.31 -14.66 21.02
CA PHE A 407 31.10 -15.53 19.86
C PHE A 407 32.35 -16.39 19.69
N SER A 408 32.17 -17.68 19.44
CA SER A 408 33.31 -18.53 19.07
C SER A 408 34.00 -17.94 17.84
N VAL A 409 35.32 -18.12 17.77
CA VAL A 409 36.12 -17.66 16.62
C VAL A 409 35.54 -18.18 15.30
N GLU A 410 35.13 -19.45 15.30
CA GLU A 410 34.47 -20.11 14.17
C GLU A 410 33.22 -19.36 13.72
N ARG A 411 32.37 -18.95 14.67
CA ARG A 411 31.12 -18.26 14.36
C ARG A 411 31.34 -16.83 13.83
N GLN A 412 32.35 -16.14 14.34
CA GLN A 412 32.77 -14.86 13.78
C GLN A 412 33.24 -15.01 12.33
N GLU A 413 33.95 -16.10 12.01
CA GLU A 413 34.42 -16.40 10.66
C GLU A 413 33.26 -16.78 9.71
N GLN A 414 32.29 -17.55 10.20
CA GLN A 414 31.05 -17.86 9.47
C GLN A 414 30.26 -16.58 9.12
N ARG A 415 30.04 -15.67 10.08
CA ARG A 415 29.36 -14.40 9.84
C ARG A 415 30.08 -13.50 8.84
N LYS A 416 31.42 -13.45 8.90
CA LYS A 416 32.24 -12.70 7.92
C LYS A 416 32.13 -13.30 6.52
N THR A 417 32.12 -14.62 6.42
CA THR A 417 31.95 -15.33 5.14
C THR A 417 30.56 -15.04 4.55
N LEU A 418 29.52 -15.12 5.38
CA LEU A 418 28.15 -14.79 4.99
C LEU A 418 28.03 -13.35 4.48
N GLN A 419 28.61 -12.39 5.22
CA GLN A 419 28.64 -10.98 4.82
C GLN A 419 29.37 -10.78 3.49
N LYS A 420 30.55 -11.38 3.33
CA LYS A 420 31.33 -11.29 2.09
C LYS A 420 30.53 -11.81 0.89
N ASN A 421 29.85 -12.94 1.05
CA ASN A 421 29.04 -13.54 -0.01
C ASN A 421 27.84 -12.66 -0.36
N GLU A 422 27.11 -12.13 0.64
CA GLU A 422 25.99 -11.23 0.38
C GLU A 422 26.43 -9.93 -0.29
N MET A 423 27.55 -9.33 0.14
CA MET A 423 28.10 -8.15 -0.51
C MET A 423 28.46 -8.42 -1.97
N ALA A 424 29.12 -9.55 -2.27
CA ALA A 424 29.45 -9.91 -3.65
C ALA A 424 28.21 -10.10 -4.53
N MET A 425 27.15 -10.71 -3.99
CA MET A 425 25.88 -10.85 -4.73
C MET A 425 25.18 -9.50 -4.92
N ALA A 426 25.16 -8.64 -3.90
CA ALA A 426 24.59 -7.30 -3.99
C ALA A 426 25.35 -6.41 -4.98
N ASP A 427 26.67 -6.57 -5.11
CA ASP A 427 27.50 -5.88 -6.11
C ASP A 427 27.13 -6.32 -7.53
N LYS A 428 26.95 -7.63 -7.74
CA LYS A 428 26.49 -8.20 -9.00
C LYS A 428 25.08 -7.71 -9.36
N ASP A 429 24.16 -7.66 -8.40
CA ASP A 429 22.81 -7.13 -8.60
C ASP A 429 22.83 -5.66 -9.04
N ARG A 430 23.71 -4.85 -8.42
CA ARG A 430 23.91 -3.44 -8.78
C ARG A 430 24.48 -3.28 -10.19
N GLU A 431 25.46 -4.11 -10.56
CA GLU A 431 26.05 -4.08 -11.90
C GLU A 431 25.01 -4.41 -12.98
N ILE A 432 24.23 -5.49 -12.79
CA ILE A 432 23.18 -5.88 -13.73
C ILE A 432 22.11 -4.79 -13.84
N SER A 433 21.64 -4.26 -12.71
CA SER A 433 20.64 -3.18 -12.71
C SER A 433 21.14 -1.91 -13.39
N ALA A 434 22.43 -1.57 -13.21
CA ALA A 434 23.05 -0.43 -13.87
C ALA A 434 23.16 -0.62 -15.40
N LYS A 435 23.48 -1.84 -15.85
CA LYS A 435 23.47 -2.19 -17.28
C LYS A 435 22.07 -2.05 -17.89
N ASP A 436 21.05 -2.59 -17.23
CA ASP A 436 19.66 -2.49 -17.68
C ASP A 436 19.19 -1.02 -17.71
N GLY A 437 19.60 -0.22 -16.72
CA GLY A 437 19.36 1.22 -16.69
C GLY A 437 19.97 1.97 -17.88
N LEU A 438 21.23 1.69 -18.22
CA LEU A 438 21.90 2.28 -19.39
C LEU A 438 21.25 1.83 -20.70
N LYS A 439 20.89 0.56 -20.82
CA LYS A 439 20.18 0.02 -21.99
C LYS A 439 18.86 0.78 -22.19
N ASN A 440 18.07 0.93 -21.14
CA ASN A 440 16.82 1.69 -21.16
C ASN A 440 17.03 3.17 -21.51
N GLN A 441 18.11 3.81 -21.04
CA GLN A 441 18.44 5.19 -21.40
C GLN A 441 18.77 5.35 -22.88
N ILE A 442 19.57 4.44 -23.44
CA ILE A 442 19.90 4.42 -24.88
C ILE A 442 18.62 4.24 -25.69
N GLU A 443 17.82 3.21 -25.39
CA GLU A 443 16.57 2.91 -26.09
C GLU A 443 15.59 4.09 -26.03
N SER A 444 15.41 4.68 -24.84
CA SER A 444 14.52 5.83 -24.65
C SER A 444 14.94 7.03 -25.49
N LEU A 445 16.24 7.33 -25.57
CA LEU A 445 16.76 8.42 -26.40
C LEU A 445 16.48 8.19 -27.89
N ILE A 446 16.69 6.97 -28.39
CA ILE A 446 16.43 6.62 -29.79
C ILE A 446 14.93 6.74 -30.12
N LEU A 447 14.06 6.20 -29.26
CA LEU A 447 12.61 6.29 -29.43
C LEU A 447 12.11 7.74 -29.36
N GLU A 448 12.67 8.55 -28.46
CA GLU A 448 12.35 9.97 -28.37
C GLU A 448 12.70 10.68 -29.68
N LEU A 449 13.92 10.52 -30.18
CA LEU A 449 14.37 11.18 -31.41
C LEU A 449 13.56 10.73 -32.65
N ARG A 450 13.16 9.46 -32.74
CA ARG A 450 12.30 8.96 -33.82
C ARG A 450 10.90 9.58 -33.75
N SER A 451 10.28 9.60 -32.57
CA SER A 451 8.92 10.12 -32.39
C SER A 451 8.86 11.65 -32.47
N ALA A 452 9.95 12.34 -32.12
CA ALA A 452 10.05 13.79 -32.09
C ALA A 452 9.83 14.45 -33.45
N ARG A 453 9.97 13.73 -34.58
CA ARG A 453 9.61 14.23 -35.93
C ARG A 453 8.18 14.76 -36.04
N HIS A 454 7.27 14.22 -35.24
CA HIS A 454 5.86 14.63 -35.22
C HIS A 454 5.54 15.61 -34.08
N SER A 455 6.54 16.06 -33.33
CA SER A 455 6.39 17.02 -32.22
C SER A 455 6.49 18.48 -32.68
N LYS A 456 6.20 19.42 -31.77
CA LYS A 456 6.27 20.88 -31.98
C LYS A 456 7.61 21.36 -32.56
N HIS A 457 8.72 20.73 -32.17
CA HIS A 457 10.07 21.08 -32.63
C HIS A 457 10.64 20.07 -33.63
N GLY A 458 9.83 19.13 -34.13
CA GLY A 458 10.28 18.04 -34.99
C GLY A 458 10.91 18.47 -36.32
N SER A 459 10.55 19.66 -36.82
CA SER A 459 11.16 20.24 -38.03
C SER A 459 12.63 20.65 -37.85
N LEU A 460 13.12 20.76 -36.60
CA LEU A 460 14.52 21.08 -36.28
C LEU A 460 15.41 19.84 -36.25
N LEU A 461 14.85 18.63 -36.38
CA LEU A 461 15.64 17.41 -36.44
C LEU A 461 16.33 17.27 -37.81
N PRO A 462 17.57 16.76 -37.86
CA PRO A 462 18.28 16.57 -39.11
C PRO A 462 17.59 15.56 -40.04
N THR A 463 17.73 15.79 -41.35
CA THR A 463 17.42 14.79 -42.39
C THR A 463 18.69 14.14 -42.96
N SER A 464 19.83 14.30 -42.29
CA SER A 464 21.11 13.77 -42.76
C SER A 464 21.14 12.24 -42.71
N LYS A 465 21.91 11.64 -43.63
CA LYS A 465 22.18 10.21 -43.62
C LYS A 465 22.86 9.79 -42.32
N ASP A 466 23.74 10.63 -41.78
CA ASP A 466 24.47 10.37 -40.53
C ASP A 466 23.53 10.24 -39.32
N PHE A 467 22.48 11.08 -39.25
CA PHE A 467 21.46 10.97 -38.20
C PHE A 467 20.67 9.67 -38.31
N THR A 468 20.23 9.31 -39.51
CA THR A 468 19.51 8.04 -39.74
C THR A 468 20.40 6.83 -39.41
N THR A 469 21.67 6.88 -39.83
CA THR A 469 22.64 5.81 -39.57
C THR A 469 22.96 5.67 -38.08
N LEU A 470 23.01 6.78 -37.33
CA LEU A 470 23.17 6.73 -35.87
C LEU A 470 21.99 6.03 -35.21
N LEU A 471 20.76 6.37 -35.58
CA LEU A 471 19.56 5.79 -34.98
C LEU A 471 19.44 4.30 -35.30
N ASP A 472 19.52 3.94 -36.58
CA ASP A 472 19.37 2.55 -37.03
C ASP A 472 20.53 1.69 -36.51
N GLY A 473 21.77 2.17 -36.59
CA GLY A 473 22.94 1.41 -36.08
C GLY A 473 22.99 1.28 -34.55
N THR A 474 22.35 2.19 -33.81
CA THR A 474 22.20 2.03 -32.35
C THR A 474 21.09 1.04 -32.02
N ASP A 475 20.00 1.07 -32.76
CA ASP A 475 18.88 0.12 -32.64
C ASP A 475 19.35 -1.30 -32.94
N ASP A 476 20.04 -1.52 -34.07
CA ASP A 476 20.64 -2.81 -34.43
C ASP A 476 21.59 -3.33 -33.35
N TRP A 477 22.38 -2.44 -32.76
CA TRP A 477 23.26 -2.80 -31.65
C TRP A 477 22.49 -3.20 -30.38
N LEU A 478 21.38 -2.54 -30.04
CA LEU A 478 20.58 -2.89 -28.85
C LEU A 478 20.03 -4.32 -28.90
N PHE A 479 19.80 -4.86 -30.11
CA PHE A 479 19.32 -6.21 -30.37
C PHE A 479 20.43 -7.23 -30.67
N SER A 480 21.70 -6.83 -30.64
CA SER A 480 22.82 -7.73 -30.92
C SER A 480 23.30 -8.50 -29.67
N ASP A 481 24.01 -9.61 -29.91
CA ASP A 481 24.69 -10.35 -28.84
C ASP A 481 25.79 -9.49 -28.18
N GLU A 482 26.39 -8.57 -28.92
CA GLU A 482 27.40 -7.64 -28.40
C GLU A 482 26.83 -6.76 -27.27
N CYS A 483 25.57 -6.31 -27.39
CA CYS A 483 24.89 -5.56 -26.34
C CYS A 483 24.54 -6.47 -25.15
N ASN A 484 24.04 -7.68 -25.41
CA ASN A 484 23.66 -8.62 -24.35
C ASN A 484 24.87 -8.99 -23.47
N GLU A 485 26.03 -9.17 -24.09
CA GLU A 485 27.28 -9.55 -23.41
C GLU A 485 28.14 -8.35 -22.96
N ALA A 486 27.75 -7.12 -23.31
CA ALA A 486 28.52 -5.92 -22.99
C ALA A 486 28.78 -5.78 -21.48
N THR A 487 30.00 -5.41 -21.11
CA THR A 487 30.31 -5.01 -19.73
C THR A 487 29.64 -3.68 -19.37
N LEU A 488 29.52 -3.38 -18.08
CA LEU A 488 28.99 -2.08 -17.64
C LEU A 488 29.79 -0.90 -18.22
N GLU A 489 31.12 -1.05 -18.34
CA GLU A 489 31.99 -0.06 -18.97
C GLU A 489 31.69 0.12 -20.46
N ALA A 490 31.49 -0.98 -21.20
CA ALA A 490 31.16 -0.93 -22.62
C ALA A 490 29.78 -0.27 -22.86
N MET A 491 28.78 -0.60 -22.03
CA MET A 491 27.46 0.04 -22.03
C MET A 491 27.57 1.55 -21.79
N SER A 492 28.35 1.96 -20.78
CA SER A 492 28.55 3.37 -20.43
C SER A 492 29.24 4.15 -21.56
N LYS A 493 30.25 3.53 -22.19
CA LYS A 493 30.93 4.10 -23.37
C LYS A 493 29.97 4.26 -24.54
N LYS A 494 29.14 3.25 -24.81
CA LYS A 494 28.12 3.31 -25.89
C LYS A 494 27.10 4.41 -25.61
N TRP A 495 26.59 4.52 -24.38
CA TRP A 495 25.69 5.60 -23.99
C TRP A 495 26.32 6.97 -24.22
N THR A 496 27.57 7.18 -23.77
CA THR A 496 28.29 8.45 -23.94
C THR A 496 28.47 8.79 -25.42
N GLU A 497 28.83 7.80 -26.25
CA GLU A 497 28.96 7.96 -27.69
C GLU A 497 27.64 8.37 -28.35
N VAL A 498 26.56 7.62 -28.10
CA VAL A 498 25.24 7.85 -28.68
C VAL A 498 24.70 9.21 -28.24
N LYS A 499 24.81 9.53 -26.95
CA LYS A 499 24.38 10.81 -26.38
C LYS A 499 25.12 11.98 -27.04
N SER A 500 26.45 11.95 -27.05
CA SER A 500 27.26 13.04 -27.61
C SER A 500 27.02 13.25 -29.11
N LYS A 501 26.91 12.15 -29.89
CA LYS A 501 26.58 12.24 -31.32
C LYS A 501 25.17 12.80 -31.53
N SER A 502 24.21 12.38 -30.72
CA SER A 502 22.83 12.87 -30.79
C SER A 502 22.73 14.36 -30.46
N GLU A 503 23.40 14.81 -29.39
CA GLU A 503 23.47 16.23 -28.99
C GLU A 503 24.11 17.09 -30.08
N CYS A 504 25.20 16.62 -30.70
CA CYS A 504 25.87 17.33 -31.77
C CYS A 504 24.99 17.43 -33.03
N LEU A 505 24.38 16.32 -33.47
CA LEU A 505 23.54 16.31 -34.66
C LEU A 505 22.22 17.06 -34.45
N CYS A 506 21.62 16.99 -33.25
CA CYS A 506 20.30 17.54 -32.95
C CYS A 506 20.36 18.81 -32.06
N ALA A 507 21.45 19.57 -32.14
CA ALA A 507 21.69 20.72 -31.25
C ALA A 507 20.52 21.73 -31.28
N ASP A 508 20.02 22.08 -32.46
CA ASP A 508 18.91 23.03 -32.61
C ASP A 508 17.61 22.52 -31.98
N TYR A 509 17.32 21.22 -32.13
CA TYR A 509 16.18 20.57 -31.52
C TYR A 509 16.28 20.60 -29.99
N PHE A 510 17.42 20.20 -29.42
CA PHE A 510 17.62 20.20 -27.97
C PHE A 510 17.59 21.62 -27.38
N ASN A 511 18.23 22.60 -28.06
CA ASN A 511 18.18 24.00 -27.64
C ASN A 511 16.74 24.54 -27.60
N ALA A 512 15.95 24.25 -28.65
CA ALA A 512 14.55 24.65 -28.67
C ALA A 512 13.72 23.97 -27.58
N LYS A 513 13.96 22.68 -27.31
CA LYS A 513 13.29 21.93 -26.25
C LYS A 513 13.63 22.48 -24.86
N THR A 514 14.89 22.82 -24.61
CA THR A 514 15.33 23.44 -23.34
C THR A 514 14.71 24.81 -23.15
N GLN A 515 14.73 25.67 -24.18
CA GLN A 515 14.10 27.00 -24.10
C GLN A 515 12.60 26.92 -23.84
N GLU A 516 11.91 25.94 -24.42
CA GLU A 516 10.50 25.70 -24.16
C GLU A 516 10.25 25.23 -22.72
N ALA A 517 11.08 24.30 -22.21
CA ALA A 517 10.98 23.85 -20.82
C ALA A 517 11.19 25.01 -19.83
N GLU A 518 12.22 25.83 -20.04
CA GLU A 518 12.49 27.03 -19.23
C GLU A 518 11.38 28.08 -19.35
N ARG A 519 10.71 28.19 -20.51
CA ARG A 519 9.55 29.05 -20.69
C ARG A 519 8.36 28.54 -19.87
N ILE A 520 8.06 27.25 -19.95
CA ILE A 520 6.97 26.60 -19.19
C ILE A 520 7.23 26.70 -17.69
N GLU A 521 8.47 26.46 -17.24
CA GLU A 521 8.84 26.60 -15.82
C GLU A 521 8.69 28.03 -15.31
N ARG A 522 9.14 29.03 -16.07
CA ARG A 522 8.91 30.45 -15.74
C ARG A 522 7.43 30.79 -15.69
N GLU A 523 6.64 30.30 -16.65
CA GLU A 523 5.18 30.50 -16.64
C GLU A 523 4.53 29.87 -15.39
N MET A 524 4.94 28.66 -15.01
CA MET A 524 4.47 27.99 -13.78
C MET A 524 4.90 28.73 -12.52
N GLU A 525 6.14 29.22 -12.44
CA GLU A 525 6.60 30.04 -11.32
C GLU A 525 5.85 31.36 -11.21
N GLU A 526 5.65 32.06 -12.34
CA GLU A 526 4.89 33.30 -12.37
C GLU A 526 3.43 33.06 -11.95
N GLU A 527 2.82 31.97 -12.39
CA GLU A 527 1.47 31.58 -11.98
C GLU A 527 1.42 31.22 -10.49
N ALA A 528 2.42 30.50 -9.97
CA ALA A 528 2.53 30.19 -8.55
C ALA A 528 2.74 31.46 -7.70
N LYS A 529 3.57 32.40 -8.18
CA LYS A 529 3.79 33.72 -7.55
C LYS A 529 2.53 34.57 -7.59
N ARG A 530 1.78 34.60 -8.70
CA ARG A 530 0.48 35.28 -8.78
C ARG A 530 -0.53 34.63 -7.82
N ALA A 531 -0.60 33.30 -7.77
CA ALA A 531 -1.47 32.59 -6.84
C ALA A 531 -1.06 32.78 -5.36
N ALA A 532 0.23 32.99 -5.07
CA ALA A 532 0.71 33.36 -3.75
C ALA A 532 0.38 34.82 -3.42
N ALA A 533 0.64 35.76 -4.33
CA ALA A 533 0.33 37.17 -4.16
C ALA A 533 -1.18 37.43 -4.05
N GLU A 534 -2.02 36.67 -4.74
CA GLU A 534 -3.47 36.71 -4.54
C GLU A 534 -3.86 36.19 -3.15
N ARG A 535 -3.27 35.09 -2.67
CA ARG A 535 -3.48 34.61 -1.29
C ARG A 535 -3.02 35.64 -0.26
N ASP A 536 -1.87 36.26 -0.47
CA ASP A 536 -1.31 37.28 0.43
C ASP A 536 -2.13 38.58 0.37
N SER A 537 -2.56 39.02 -0.82
CA SER A 537 -3.42 40.19 -0.97
C SER A 537 -4.81 39.96 -0.39
N GLU A 538 -5.34 38.74 -0.46
CA GLU A 538 -6.58 38.36 0.23
C GLU A 538 -6.37 38.36 1.75
N ALA A 539 -5.25 37.84 2.25
CA ALA A 539 -4.90 37.90 3.67
C ALA A 539 -4.68 39.35 4.19
N MET A 540 -4.13 40.24 3.36
CA MET A 540 -3.88 41.64 3.72
C MET A 540 -5.13 42.52 3.68
N LEU A 541 -6.11 42.19 2.84
CA LEU A 541 -7.42 42.86 2.81
C LEU A 541 -8.32 42.44 3.98
N ASP A 542 -8.08 41.25 4.57
CA ASP A 542 -8.82 40.74 5.73
C ASP A 542 -8.21 41.10 7.09
N GLY A 543 -7.01 41.69 7.15
CA GLY A 543 -6.46 42.25 8.39
C GLY A 543 -6.25 41.20 9.50
N HIS A 544 -5.09 40.55 9.41
CA HIS A 544 -4.45 39.60 10.34
C HIS A 544 -4.76 38.10 10.18
N ASP A 545 -3.64 37.37 10.23
CA ASP A 545 -3.38 35.96 10.53
C ASP A 545 -4.29 34.95 9.82
N GLY A 546 -3.67 34.22 8.89
CA GLY A 546 -4.32 33.21 8.07
C GLY A 546 -5.07 32.16 8.87
N GLU A 547 -6.35 32.43 9.14
CA GLU A 547 -7.41 31.48 9.49
C GLU A 547 -8.78 32.22 9.45
N GLY A 548 -9.58 31.97 8.40
CA GLY A 548 -11.03 32.25 8.41
C GLY A 548 -11.50 33.66 7.99
N ASP A 549 -12.28 33.73 6.89
CA ASP A 549 -13.05 34.92 6.46
C ASP A 549 -14.04 35.36 7.57
N HIS A 550 -13.74 36.50 8.19
CA HIS A 550 -14.61 37.19 9.14
C HIS A 550 -15.02 38.59 8.64
N ASP A 551 -15.47 38.74 7.37
CA ASP A 551 -16.23 39.96 7.01
C ASP A 551 -17.64 39.92 7.61
N ASN A 552 -17.80 40.51 8.80
CA ASN A 552 -19.05 40.65 9.58
C ASN A 552 -19.82 41.96 9.31
N ARG A 553 -19.50 42.73 8.25
CA ARG A 553 -20.15 44.03 7.99
C ARG A 553 -21.57 43.89 7.41
N LYS A 554 -22.54 44.62 7.97
CA LYS A 554 -23.90 44.78 7.40
C LYS A 554 -23.90 45.79 6.24
N LEU A 555 -23.61 45.31 5.03
CA LEU A 555 -23.77 46.07 3.78
C LEU A 555 -25.24 46.13 3.33
N PRO A 556 -25.70 47.27 2.74
CA PRO A 556 -27.02 47.36 2.10
C PRO A 556 -27.22 46.30 1.01
N THR A 557 -28.44 45.76 0.89
CA THR A 557 -28.81 44.68 -0.05
C THR A 557 -28.33 44.97 -1.48
N LYS A 558 -28.60 46.18 -1.99
CA LYS A 558 -28.16 46.61 -3.32
C LYS A 558 -26.64 46.54 -3.50
N ARG A 559 -25.88 47.03 -2.53
CA ARG A 559 -24.41 47.04 -2.59
C ARG A 559 -23.84 45.61 -2.49
N ARG A 560 -24.48 44.75 -1.70
CA ARG A 560 -24.09 43.34 -1.59
C ARG A 560 -24.38 42.58 -2.89
N MET A 561 -25.51 42.87 -3.54
CA MET A 561 -25.85 42.32 -4.84
C MET A 561 -24.85 42.76 -5.93
N GLU A 562 -24.42 44.02 -5.93
CA GLU A 562 -23.36 44.51 -6.83
C GLU A 562 -22.05 43.70 -6.68
N ILE A 563 -21.66 43.36 -5.45
CA ILE A 563 -20.45 42.55 -5.18
C ILE A 563 -20.62 41.11 -5.68
N VAL A 564 -21.79 40.51 -5.44
CA VAL A 564 -22.11 39.16 -5.93
C VAL A 564 -22.06 39.12 -7.46
N VAL A 565 -22.69 40.07 -8.12
CA VAL A 565 -22.71 40.18 -9.59
C VAL A 565 -21.30 40.41 -10.12
N LYS A 566 -20.53 41.32 -9.52
CA LYS A 566 -19.14 41.55 -9.92
C LYS A 566 -18.28 40.29 -9.86
N ASN A 567 -18.33 39.55 -8.74
CA ASN A 567 -17.57 38.29 -8.61
C ASN A 567 -18.06 37.21 -9.59
N LYS A 568 -19.37 37.17 -9.87
CA LYS A 568 -19.94 36.28 -10.87
C LYS A 568 -19.44 36.62 -12.28
N ASP A 569 -19.39 37.90 -12.63
CA ASP A 569 -18.95 38.37 -13.95
C ASP A 569 -17.45 38.13 -14.13
N GLU A 570 -16.62 38.46 -13.13
CA GLU A 570 -15.19 38.13 -13.08
C GLU A 570 -14.95 36.62 -13.23
N GLY A 571 -15.74 35.80 -12.51
CA GLY A 571 -15.69 34.34 -12.66
C GLY A 571 -16.09 33.88 -14.07
N THR A 572 -16.99 34.59 -14.73
CA THR A 572 -17.44 34.28 -16.10
C THR A 572 -16.38 34.64 -17.13
N GLU A 573 -15.70 35.79 -16.95
CA GLU A 573 -14.55 36.19 -17.78
C GLU A 573 -13.38 35.22 -17.63
N LEU A 574 -13.03 34.84 -16.40
CA LEU A 574 -11.98 33.84 -16.13
C LEU A 574 -12.34 32.49 -16.74
N PHE A 575 -13.61 32.09 -16.67
CA PHE A 575 -14.08 30.86 -17.29
C PHE A 575 -13.94 30.91 -18.82
N ALA A 576 -14.29 32.04 -19.45
CA ALA A 576 -14.12 32.24 -20.89
C ALA A 576 -12.64 32.23 -21.31
N GLY A 577 -11.75 32.76 -20.46
CA GLY A 577 -10.29 32.70 -20.63
C GLY A 577 -9.66 31.32 -20.36
N GLY A 578 -10.47 30.29 -20.04
CA GLY A 578 -9.99 28.94 -19.75
C GLY A 578 -9.40 28.75 -18.35
N ASN A 579 -9.47 29.77 -17.49
CA ASN A 579 -8.89 29.73 -16.16
C ASN A 579 -9.90 29.22 -15.10
N TYR A 580 -10.24 27.94 -15.18
CA TYR A 580 -11.36 27.35 -14.45
C TYR A 580 -11.17 27.32 -12.91
N LYS A 581 -9.93 27.22 -12.42
CA LYS A 581 -9.62 27.16 -10.98
C LYS A 581 -9.96 28.49 -10.31
N PHE A 582 -9.52 29.58 -10.91
CA PHE A 582 -9.77 30.93 -10.41
C PHE A 582 -11.21 31.36 -10.66
N ALA A 583 -11.83 30.90 -11.76
CA ALA A 583 -13.26 31.06 -11.99
C ALA A 583 -14.09 30.43 -10.85
N ALA A 584 -13.79 29.19 -10.45
CA ALA A 584 -14.45 28.51 -9.33
C ALA A 584 -14.26 29.27 -8.01
N ALA A 585 -13.07 29.83 -7.75
CA ALA A 585 -12.80 30.63 -6.56
C ALA A 585 -13.66 31.91 -6.53
N ARG A 586 -13.79 32.62 -7.66
CA ARG A 586 -14.65 33.82 -7.76
C ARG A 586 -16.13 33.48 -7.58
N TYR A 587 -16.60 32.36 -8.12
CA TYR A 587 -17.97 31.90 -7.87
C TYR A 587 -18.22 31.52 -6.40
N SER A 588 -17.25 30.86 -5.76
CA SER A 588 -17.31 30.57 -4.32
C SER A 588 -17.38 31.84 -3.49
N LYS A 589 -16.55 32.85 -3.81
CA LYS A 589 -16.58 34.17 -3.16
C LYS A 589 -17.94 34.86 -3.33
N ALA A 590 -18.52 34.79 -4.53
CA ALA A 590 -19.88 35.29 -4.77
C ALA A 590 -20.91 34.57 -3.89
N LEU A 591 -20.82 33.23 -3.74
CA LEU A 591 -21.70 32.45 -2.86
C LEU A 591 -21.56 32.82 -1.38
N THR A 592 -20.34 33.11 -0.92
CA THR A 592 -20.09 33.61 0.44
C THR A 592 -20.75 34.97 0.67
N HIS A 593 -20.78 35.85 -0.33
CA HIS A 593 -21.55 37.09 -0.21
C HIS A 593 -23.07 36.83 -0.26
N CYS A 594 -23.52 35.80 -0.99
CA CYS A 594 -24.92 35.38 -1.03
C CYS A 594 -25.43 34.74 0.28
N SER A 595 -24.57 34.22 1.15
CA SER A 595 -24.97 33.68 2.46
C SER A 595 -25.15 34.78 3.52
N LYS A 596 -24.63 35.98 3.25
CA LYS A 596 -24.63 37.12 4.17
C LYS A 596 -25.76 38.14 3.88
N PHE A 597 -26.81 37.76 3.14
CA PHE A 597 -28.03 38.58 3.03
C PHE A 597 -28.94 38.30 4.23
N PHE A 598 -29.49 39.36 4.83
CA PHE A 598 -30.39 39.29 5.99
C PHE A 598 -31.61 40.18 5.74
N ASP A 599 -32.77 39.80 6.25
CA ASP A 599 -34.02 40.58 6.20
C ASP A 599 -34.42 41.03 4.77
N LEU A 600 -34.48 40.08 3.84
CA LEU A 600 -34.83 40.31 2.44
C LEU A 600 -36.36 40.40 2.23
N SER A 601 -36.78 41.18 1.24
CA SER A 601 -38.16 41.10 0.74
C SER A 601 -38.36 39.81 -0.06
N ALA A 602 -39.60 39.33 -0.21
CA ALA A 602 -39.89 38.13 -1.01
C ALA A 602 -39.41 38.24 -2.46
N GLU A 603 -39.37 39.46 -3.02
CA GLU A 603 -38.83 39.74 -4.36
C GLU A 603 -37.31 39.61 -4.40
N ASP A 604 -36.61 40.16 -3.39
CA ASP A 604 -35.14 40.09 -3.29
C ASP A 604 -34.65 38.67 -2.97
N GLU A 605 -35.40 37.88 -2.17
CA GLU A 605 -35.09 36.48 -1.89
C GLU A 605 -35.08 35.64 -3.16
N GLU A 606 -36.07 35.84 -4.03
CA GLU A 606 -36.19 35.14 -5.30
C GLU A 606 -35.06 35.54 -6.27
N GLU A 607 -34.63 36.80 -6.25
CA GLU A 607 -33.48 37.29 -7.03
C GLU A 607 -32.16 36.66 -6.54
N VAL A 608 -31.90 36.68 -5.23
CA VAL A 608 -30.72 36.03 -4.63
C VAL A 608 -30.71 34.53 -4.92
N LYS A 609 -31.88 33.87 -4.85
CA LYS A 609 -32.02 32.44 -5.18
C LYS A 609 -31.65 32.15 -6.63
N LYS A 610 -32.10 32.96 -7.58
CA LYS A 610 -31.72 32.83 -9.02
C LYS A 610 -30.22 33.01 -9.23
N VAL A 611 -29.60 33.95 -8.51
CA VAL A 611 -28.16 34.18 -8.61
C VAL A 611 -27.37 33.01 -8.01
N LYS A 612 -27.76 32.52 -6.82
CA LYS A 612 -27.16 31.31 -6.20
C LYS A 612 -27.25 30.11 -7.13
N LEU A 613 -28.42 29.86 -7.72
CA LEU A 613 -28.63 28.78 -8.70
C LEU A 613 -27.66 28.89 -9.88
N SER A 614 -27.50 30.10 -10.43
CA SER A 614 -26.54 30.35 -11.51
C SER A 614 -25.09 30.13 -11.08
N LEU A 615 -24.73 30.51 -9.86
CA LEU A 615 -23.37 30.35 -9.31
C LEU A 615 -23.02 28.89 -9.09
N HIS A 616 -23.86 28.13 -8.39
CA HIS A 616 -23.66 26.69 -8.18
C HIS A 616 -23.62 25.94 -9.52
N SER A 617 -24.48 26.31 -10.47
CA SER A 617 -24.43 25.75 -11.82
C SER A 617 -23.07 26.03 -12.46
N ASN A 618 -22.61 27.29 -12.56
CA ASN A 618 -21.35 27.65 -13.20
C ASN A 618 -20.12 27.06 -12.49
N MET A 619 -20.16 26.97 -11.17
CA MET A 619 -19.13 26.34 -10.34
C MET A 619 -19.04 24.82 -10.63
N ALA A 620 -20.18 24.14 -10.76
CA ALA A 620 -20.21 22.75 -11.19
C ALA A 620 -19.52 22.55 -12.56
N LEU A 621 -19.74 23.47 -13.50
CA LEU A 621 -19.08 23.42 -14.81
C LEU A 621 -17.56 23.65 -14.72
N CYS A 622 -17.10 24.56 -13.85
CA CYS A 622 -15.68 24.75 -13.60
C CYS A 622 -15.03 23.48 -13.06
N TYR A 623 -15.67 22.86 -12.06
CA TYR A 623 -15.16 21.62 -11.47
C TYR A 623 -15.19 20.44 -12.43
N ILE A 624 -16.18 20.36 -13.33
CA ILE A 624 -16.17 19.41 -14.46
C ILE A 624 -14.95 19.64 -15.36
N LYS A 625 -14.61 20.90 -15.68
CA LYS A 625 -13.45 21.24 -16.52
C LYS A 625 -12.10 20.98 -15.84
N LEU A 626 -12.07 21.00 -14.50
CA LEU A 626 -10.89 20.72 -13.67
C LEU A 626 -10.76 19.26 -13.25
N ASP A 627 -11.64 18.37 -13.73
CA ASP A 627 -11.70 16.97 -13.32
C ASP A 627 -11.93 16.73 -11.81
N LYS A 628 -12.49 17.73 -11.11
CA LYS A 628 -12.84 17.68 -9.68
C LYS A 628 -14.28 17.22 -9.49
N HIS A 629 -14.52 15.94 -9.72
CA HIS A 629 -15.87 15.38 -9.81
C HIS A 629 -16.71 15.53 -8.52
N ASP A 630 -16.14 15.33 -7.34
CA ASP A 630 -16.92 15.39 -6.09
C ASP A 630 -17.43 16.82 -5.79
N ASN A 631 -16.57 17.83 -6.00
CA ASN A 631 -16.96 19.24 -5.89
C ASN A 631 -18.02 19.62 -6.93
N ALA A 632 -17.94 19.05 -8.14
CA ALA A 632 -18.95 19.26 -9.17
C ALA A 632 -20.30 18.64 -8.78
N LEU A 633 -20.32 17.45 -8.19
CA LEU A 633 -21.54 16.82 -7.67
C LEU A 633 -22.16 17.63 -6.54
N GLN A 634 -21.36 18.09 -5.59
CA GLN A 634 -21.84 18.96 -4.50
C GLN A 634 -22.50 20.22 -5.06
N SER A 635 -21.83 20.90 -5.99
CA SER A 635 -22.36 22.11 -6.64
C SER A 635 -23.65 21.83 -7.42
N CYS A 636 -23.76 20.66 -8.09
CA CYS A 636 -25.00 20.26 -8.76
C CYS A 636 -26.13 19.98 -7.77
N ASN A 637 -25.83 19.33 -6.64
CA ASN A 637 -26.82 19.03 -5.60
C ASN A 637 -27.33 20.31 -4.95
N GLU A 638 -26.45 21.28 -4.67
CA GLU A 638 -26.82 22.59 -4.14
C GLU A 638 -27.70 23.36 -5.15
N ALA A 639 -27.37 23.32 -6.45
CA ALA A 639 -28.22 23.90 -7.49
C ALA A 639 -29.62 23.23 -7.54
N LEU A 640 -29.69 21.90 -7.42
CA LEU A 640 -30.95 21.14 -7.46
C LEU A 640 -31.76 21.25 -6.16
N ALA A 641 -31.12 21.56 -5.04
CA ALA A 641 -31.82 21.90 -3.80
C ALA A 641 -32.53 23.26 -3.90
N LEU A 642 -31.98 24.19 -4.69
CA LEU A 642 -32.61 25.48 -4.96
C LEU A 642 -33.71 25.37 -6.03
N ASP A 643 -33.46 24.60 -7.08
CA ASP A 643 -34.40 24.33 -8.17
C ASP A 643 -34.21 22.90 -8.68
N SER A 644 -35.09 22.00 -8.22
CA SER A 644 -35.07 20.59 -8.60
C SER A 644 -35.44 20.35 -10.07
N THR A 645 -36.01 21.36 -10.74
CA THR A 645 -36.41 21.31 -12.15
C THR A 645 -35.36 21.91 -13.10
N ASN A 646 -34.14 22.14 -12.61
CA ASN A 646 -33.08 22.73 -13.41
C ASN A 646 -32.42 21.71 -14.36
N ALA A 647 -32.80 21.75 -15.63
CA ALA A 647 -32.26 20.85 -16.66
C ALA A 647 -30.72 20.93 -16.81
N LYS A 648 -30.11 22.10 -16.62
CA LYS A 648 -28.64 22.27 -16.73
C LYS A 648 -27.89 21.61 -15.57
N ALA A 649 -28.42 21.72 -14.35
CA ALA A 649 -27.83 21.09 -13.17
C ALA A 649 -27.96 19.55 -13.24
N LEU A 650 -29.12 19.04 -13.67
CA LEU A 650 -29.31 17.60 -13.94
C LEU A 650 -28.32 17.09 -15.01
N PHE A 651 -28.21 17.79 -16.14
CA PHE A 651 -27.26 17.43 -17.21
C PHE A 651 -25.79 17.46 -16.75
N ARG A 652 -25.40 18.47 -15.97
CA ARG A 652 -24.04 18.57 -15.41
C ARG A 652 -23.77 17.45 -14.41
N ARG A 653 -24.72 17.12 -13.52
CA ARG A 653 -24.59 16.01 -12.58
C ARG A 653 -24.51 14.66 -13.30
N ALA A 654 -25.35 14.45 -14.31
CA ALA A 654 -25.27 13.28 -15.18
C ALA A 654 -23.93 13.17 -15.92
N SER A 655 -23.37 14.30 -16.38
CA SER A 655 -22.04 14.34 -17.00
C SER A 655 -20.96 13.88 -16.01
N VAL A 656 -21.04 14.30 -14.76
CA VAL A 656 -20.10 13.86 -13.71
C VAL A 656 -20.29 12.38 -13.37
N TYR A 657 -21.53 11.91 -13.23
CA TYR A 657 -21.82 10.49 -13.02
C TYR A 657 -21.33 9.62 -14.16
N HIS A 658 -21.44 10.08 -15.41
CA HIS A 658 -20.87 9.41 -16.56
C HIS A 658 -19.33 9.30 -16.45
N HIS A 659 -18.62 10.37 -16.05
CA HIS A 659 -17.17 10.30 -15.82
C HIS A 659 -16.80 9.37 -14.66
N GLN A 660 -17.58 9.38 -13.57
CA GLN A 660 -17.42 8.46 -12.43
C GLN A 660 -17.91 7.02 -12.71
N ARG A 661 -18.36 6.71 -13.93
CA ARG A 661 -18.95 5.41 -14.33
C ARG A 661 -20.17 4.98 -13.51
N LYS A 662 -20.88 5.92 -12.88
CA LYS A 662 -22.15 5.70 -12.16
C LYS A 662 -23.32 5.83 -13.14
N PHE A 663 -23.36 4.96 -14.15
CA PHE A 663 -24.27 5.12 -15.28
C PHE A 663 -25.75 5.06 -14.91
N ASP A 664 -26.13 4.27 -13.89
CA ASP A 664 -27.51 4.18 -13.39
C ASP A 664 -28.02 5.51 -12.81
N LEU A 665 -27.13 6.31 -12.22
CA LEU A 665 -27.47 7.64 -11.72
C LEU A 665 -27.46 8.66 -12.86
N ALA A 666 -26.52 8.53 -13.80
CA ALA A 666 -26.45 9.38 -14.97
C ALA A 666 -27.72 9.29 -15.84
N ILE A 667 -28.23 8.07 -16.06
CA ILE A 667 -29.42 7.89 -16.90
C ILE A 667 -30.68 8.48 -16.27
N LYS A 668 -30.86 8.33 -14.95
CA LYS A 668 -31.97 8.92 -14.21
C LYS A 668 -31.99 10.45 -14.32
N ASP A 669 -30.83 11.07 -14.16
CA ASP A 669 -30.70 12.52 -14.31
C ASP A 669 -30.91 12.98 -15.76
N LEU A 670 -30.50 12.19 -16.75
CA LEU A 670 -30.71 12.49 -18.17
C LEU A 670 -32.17 12.35 -18.60
N GLU A 671 -32.89 11.36 -18.08
CA GLU A 671 -34.33 11.21 -18.31
C GLU A 671 -35.11 12.37 -17.71
N ALA A 672 -34.77 12.77 -16.48
CA ALA A 672 -35.34 13.97 -15.86
C ALA A 672 -35.03 15.24 -16.67
N ALA A 673 -33.79 15.41 -17.13
CA ALA A 673 -33.39 16.54 -17.97
C ALA A 673 -34.10 16.55 -19.35
N GLU A 674 -34.36 15.37 -19.94
CA GLU A 674 -35.06 15.22 -21.22
C GLU A 674 -36.53 15.61 -21.11
N VAL A 675 -37.21 15.25 -20.02
CA VAL A 675 -38.58 15.69 -19.75
C VAL A 675 -38.67 17.21 -19.64
N LEU A 676 -37.66 17.84 -19.02
CA LEU A 676 -37.60 19.28 -18.80
C LEU A 676 -37.11 20.07 -20.03
N SER A 677 -36.35 19.44 -20.94
CA SER A 677 -35.85 20.05 -22.17
C SER A 677 -35.90 19.05 -23.33
N PRO A 678 -37.11 18.76 -23.87
CA PRO A 678 -37.28 17.79 -24.95
C PRO A 678 -36.50 18.21 -26.21
N GLY A 679 -35.67 17.32 -26.74
CA GLY A 679 -34.91 17.57 -27.98
C GLY A 679 -33.55 18.25 -27.80
N ASP A 680 -33.08 18.46 -26.57
CA ASP A 680 -31.72 18.96 -26.34
C ASP A 680 -30.67 17.99 -26.93
N LYS A 681 -29.82 18.49 -27.83
CA LYS A 681 -28.82 17.67 -28.54
C LYS A 681 -27.74 17.13 -27.60
N ALA A 682 -27.36 17.88 -26.57
CA ALA A 682 -26.32 17.49 -25.62
C ALA A 682 -26.83 16.39 -24.67
N VAL A 683 -28.05 16.54 -24.15
CA VAL A 683 -28.72 15.52 -23.32
C VAL A 683 -28.87 14.22 -24.11
N ASN A 684 -29.41 14.29 -25.32
CA ASN A 684 -29.58 13.11 -26.19
C ASN A 684 -28.26 12.44 -26.55
N LYS A 685 -27.21 13.22 -26.82
CA LYS A 685 -25.87 12.70 -27.11
C LYS A 685 -25.30 11.95 -25.90
N LEU A 686 -25.37 12.56 -24.72
CA LEU A 686 -24.85 11.94 -23.50
C LEU A 686 -25.67 10.71 -23.09
N LYS A 687 -27.00 10.75 -23.26
CA LYS A 687 -27.88 9.59 -23.05
C LYS A 687 -27.48 8.40 -23.92
N ARG A 688 -27.30 8.60 -25.23
CA ARG A 688 -26.82 7.55 -26.14
C ARG A 688 -25.44 7.00 -25.75
N LEU A 689 -24.55 7.86 -25.26
CA LEU A 689 -23.22 7.44 -24.79
C LEU A 689 -23.32 6.59 -23.52
N VAL A 690 -24.10 7.04 -22.53
CA VAL A 690 -24.38 6.30 -21.29
C VAL A 690 -25.04 4.96 -21.60
N ASP A 691 -26.07 4.93 -22.46
CA ASP A 691 -26.75 3.69 -22.87
C ASP A 691 -25.79 2.71 -23.53
N HIS A 692 -24.91 3.21 -24.41
CA HIS A 692 -23.89 2.39 -25.05
C HIS A 692 -22.86 1.84 -24.04
N GLU A 693 -22.38 2.66 -23.11
CA GLU A 693 -21.45 2.24 -22.06
C GLU A 693 -22.11 1.30 -21.05
N MET A 694 -23.37 1.48 -20.69
CA MET A 694 -24.14 0.52 -19.88
C MET A 694 -24.30 -0.82 -20.61
N LEU A 695 -24.59 -0.80 -21.91
CA LEU A 695 -24.71 -2.03 -22.70
C LEU A 695 -23.37 -2.74 -22.84
N LYS A 696 -22.28 -1.99 -22.95
CA LYS A 696 -20.90 -2.49 -22.96
C LYS A 696 -20.48 -3.00 -21.58
N GLN A 697 -20.86 -2.32 -20.50
CA GLN A 697 -20.64 -2.76 -19.13
C GLN A 697 -21.43 -4.02 -18.86
N LYS A 698 -22.71 -4.10 -19.25
CA LYS A 698 -23.50 -5.33 -19.15
C LYS A 698 -22.93 -6.46 -19.99
N LYS A 699 -22.42 -6.20 -21.21
CA LYS A 699 -21.71 -7.20 -22.02
C LYS A 699 -20.37 -7.61 -21.39
N LYS A 700 -19.65 -6.67 -20.79
CA LYS A 700 -18.41 -6.95 -20.04
C LYS A 700 -18.70 -7.67 -18.75
N GLU A 701 -19.78 -7.37 -18.04
CA GLU A 701 -20.25 -8.07 -16.85
C GLU A 701 -20.78 -9.44 -17.24
N GLN A 702 -21.42 -9.60 -18.40
CA GLN A 702 -21.80 -10.91 -18.94
C GLN A 702 -20.58 -11.70 -19.40
N ALA A 703 -19.58 -11.05 -19.99
CA ALA A 703 -18.33 -11.69 -20.43
C ALA A 703 -17.36 -11.93 -19.27
N MET A 704 -17.34 -11.05 -18.27
CA MET A 704 -16.61 -11.16 -17.02
C MET A 704 -17.32 -12.15 -16.12
N ALA A 705 -18.65 -12.19 -16.07
CA ALA A 705 -19.41 -13.30 -15.49
C ALA A 705 -19.12 -14.58 -16.26
N LYS A 706 -19.06 -14.58 -17.59
CA LYS A 706 -18.71 -15.77 -18.35
C LYS A 706 -17.21 -16.17 -18.23
N LYS A 707 -16.32 -15.25 -17.85
CA LYS A 707 -14.89 -15.52 -17.58
C LYS A 707 -14.58 -15.77 -16.10
N MET A 708 -15.41 -15.26 -15.20
CA MET A 708 -15.35 -15.45 -13.74
C MET A 708 -16.29 -16.56 -13.27
N PHE A 709 -17.20 -17.04 -14.13
CA PHE A 709 -18.18 -18.08 -13.82
C PHE A 709 -18.39 -19.14 -14.90
N GLY A 710 -17.78 -19.00 -16.08
CA GLY A 710 -17.93 -19.91 -17.22
C GLY A 710 -16.63 -20.59 -17.57
#